data_AF-A0A418AMH7-F1
#
_entry.id   AF-A0A418AMH7-F1
#
_cell.length_a   1.000
_cell.length_b   1.000
_cell.length_c   1.000
_cell.angle_alpha   90.00
_cell.angle_beta   90.00
_cell.angle_gamma   90.00
#
_symmetry.space_group_name_H-M   'P 1'
#
loop_
_entity.id
_entity.type
_entity.pdbx_description
1 polymer ?
#
loop_
_entity_poly.entity_id
_entity_poly.type
_entity_poly.pdbx_seq_one_letter_code
_entity_poly.pdbx_strand_id
1 'polypeptide(L)'
;MMWSICTVLVLAASMVVDSVHGAGAQCAVIEDNTDYIGSDVGVTAQATADGCCADCEASPMCTLFVWVADGASGRCILKSSPSGKSYYPGARASKLLAAPGTCTAIIEDSDLPEDTDYIGNDIGELQLSTIDLCCDACSNNAKCVVFVWVLRDGVGVCILKSVMGAPSPFPGARASFPVVSTPAPTPSKCPTVEYNIDYDGFDILSKALANHADCCGDCERTPGCSLYVWSSGTCYLKSKKGPSSPAQGAVAAVFPVVTPTTPLLPIASGREGTFPLPTTAFNYIKGGQWIDQGTLAMVQSQVEAFKEASLARPTAAHEGESIPMFTLEAAIGLAPYINVTSPGDCAVLTTAYKGYFFTYLPSLLVCLVHDNTADTTLQMLDASVVGKPATATTYPQMLDDAFKLAPLANVATNADCLKACQAKGTCAGVVYSATAKSCTFFQPKPSTDANVVAGWVNKAIWSVDSSGVQYSRMPMATLPRAYLTEVMPGVATLDVCAKFAKGRGKTLFTFVATTKACTTFTPTASTSRSLRLINTPVVPVALSGSFGTDVAKVVMSAVTAADCYKLCVPTQSNCFGAMFDSNTRACTYLQPAFDPLSTLGWIIPSTLPTTMAKVSQVDFYITAHTDDHELFMSAPVYNSLKTSTTKSVFVYLSAGDGGQTNNWWQAREIGTVSATKTWINIFGTYSPVMRNETVLLKGHNLVKVTVGNAVHYFLRLSEEGLVSVIINNQAKAPLDQPTQTYANAQAVKDVLKAIIVAEATRVSKVTASYSKYLKDENVDHILHVASGRITGELLNADPLFNRCVSQYPYFGYQHWYDTVNMNDAERVAQRAAWVGLSMGILTAHYRNVWSEHAPHLGRTYVDQVVTKTALCAF
;
A
#
# COMPACT_ATOMS: atom_id res chain seq x y z
N MET A 1 57.84 6.99 36.13
CA MET A 1 58.02 6.93 37.61
C MET A 1 56.82 6.18 38.18
N MET A 2 56.99 4.90 38.53
CA MET A 2 57.12 4.39 39.92
C MET A 2 55.78 4.53 40.69
N TRP A 3 54.97 3.48 40.87
CA TRP A 3 55.05 2.31 41.79
C TRP A 3 54.47 2.53 43.21
N SER A 4 53.73 1.48 43.64
CA SER A 4 53.36 1.04 45.01
C SER A 4 51.99 1.49 45.55
N ILE A 5 50.98 0.60 45.66
CA ILE A 5 50.76 -0.55 46.59
C ILE A 5 50.45 -0.09 48.03
N CYS A 6 49.24 -0.40 48.50
CA CYS A 6 49.02 -0.86 49.88
C CYS A 6 47.76 -1.74 49.97
N THR A 7 47.95 -2.95 50.46
CA THR A 7 46.97 -4.03 50.68
C THR A 7 46.33 -3.87 52.07
N VAL A 8 45.02 -4.12 52.21
CA VAL A 8 44.42 -4.57 53.48
C VAL A 8 43.38 -5.65 53.17
N LEU A 9 43.48 -6.76 53.89
CA LEU A 9 42.72 -8.00 53.75
C LEU A 9 42.03 -8.26 55.09
N VAL A 10 40.69 -8.31 55.14
CA VAL A 10 39.95 -8.89 56.27
C VAL A 10 38.68 -9.60 55.75
N LEU A 11 38.48 -10.79 56.32
CA LEU A 11 37.53 -11.85 56.04
C LEU A 11 36.05 -11.45 55.89
N ALA A 12 35.35 -12.09 54.94
CA ALA A 12 33.90 -12.17 54.88
C ALA A 12 33.43 -13.54 55.41
N ALA A 13 32.54 -13.50 56.42
CA ALA A 13 31.84 -14.66 56.95
C ALA A 13 30.52 -14.88 56.17
N SER A 14 30.23 -16.15 55.85
CA SER A 14 29.04 -16.61 55.16
C SER A 14 27.76 -16.38 55.99
N MET A 15 26.74 -15.80 55.36
CA MET A 15 25.35 -15.94 55.78
C MET A 15 24.57 -16.63 54.66
N VAL A 16 23.97 -17.75 55.01
CA VAL A 16 23.04 -18.54 54.21
C VAL A 16 21.75 -17.72 54.07
N VAL A 17 21.27 -17.51 52.85
CA VAL A 17 19.92 -17.02 52.58
C VAL A 17 19.20 -18.17 51.90
N ASP A 18 18.23 -18.76 52.61
CA ASP A 18 17.30 -19.73 52.03
C ASP A 18 16.47 -19.03 50.95
N SER A 19 16.59 -19.53 49.73
CA SER A 19 15.78 -19.11 48.59
C SER A 19 14.38 -19.71 48.74
N VAL A 20 13.38 -18.84 48.87
CA VAL A 20 11.97 -19.19 48.76
C VAL A 20 11.74 -19.75 47.35
N HIS A 21 11.30 -21.01 47.27
CA HIS A 21 10.90 -21.66 46.03
C HIS A 21 9.69 -20.95 45.43
N GLY A 22 9.89 -20.25 44.31
CA GLY A 22 8.80 -19.83 43.43
C GLY A 22 8.32 -21.04 42.63
N ALA A 23 7.00 -21.22 42.53
CA ALA A 23 6.37 -22.28 41.75
C ALA A 23 6.70 -22.11 40.25
N GLY A 24 7.66 -22.90 39.75
CA GLY A 24 7.98 -23.02 38.33
C GLY A 24 6.99 -23.96 37.63
N ALA A 25 6.67 -23.66 36.38
CA ALA A 25 5.90 -24.56 35.51
C ALA A 25 6.67 -25.89 35.31
N GLN A 26 5.97 -26.99 34.99
CA GLN A 26 6.52 -28.35 34.97
C GLN A 26 6.60 -28.91 33.54
N CYS A 27 7.56 -29.78 33.23
CA CYS A 27 7.50 -30.57 31.98
C CYS A 27 6.47 -31.70 32.07
N ALA A 28 5.92 -32.10 30.92
CA ALA A 28 5.03 -33.24 30.78
C ALA A 28 5.75 -34.56 31.13
N VAL A 29 4.97 -35.64 31.28
CA VAL A 29 5.53 -36.99 31.41
C VAL A 29 6.40 -37.30 30.19
N ILE A 30 7.59 -37.88 30.43
CA ILE A 30 8.52 -38.26 29.36
C ILE A 30 7.87 -39.31 28.45
N GLU A 31 7.88 -39.01 27.15
CA GLU A 31 7.52 -39.91 26.08
C GLU A 31 8.76 -40.73 25.69
N ASP A 32 8.81 -42.00 26.10
CA ASP A 32 9.90 -42.90 25.70
C ASP A 32 9.80 -43.31 24.22
N ASN A 33 10.96 -43.59 23.63
CA ASN A 33 11.16 -43.93 22.22
C ASN A 33 10.56 -42.93 21.22
N THR A 34 10.57 -41.65 21.59
CA THR A 34 9.89 -40.58 20.85
C THR A 34 10.87 -39.49 20.44
N ASP A 35 10.85 -39.15 19.15
CA ASP A 35 11.50 -37.98 18.58
C ASP A 35 10.47 -37.03 17.96
N TYR A 36 10.82 -35.75 17.85
CA TYR A 36 10.06 -34.73 17.15
C TYR A 36 10.96 -34.13 16.07
N ILE A 37 10.71 -34.48 14.82
CA ILE A 37 11.63 -34.17 13.71
C ILE A 37 11.57 -32.66 13.38
N GLY A 38 12.75 -32.03 13.34
CA GLY A 38 12.91 -30.61 13.01
C GLY A 38 12.69 -29.66 14.19
N SER A 39 12.57 -28.37 13.88
CA SER A 39 12.31 -27.28 14.85
C SER A 39 13.36 -27.12 15.96
N ASP A 40 14.60 -27.54 15.73
CA ASP A 40 15.71 -27.44 16.70
C ASP A 40 16.10 -25.96 16.93
N VAL A 41 16.07 -25.52 18.18
CA VAL A 41 16.49 -24.17 18.59
C VAL A 41 17.77 -24.14 19.41
N GLY A 42 18.25 -25.31 19.84
CA GLY A 42 19.50 -25.44 20.58
C GLY A 42 19.77 -26.87 21.00
N VAL A 43 20.99 -27.12 21.47
CA VAL A 43 21.37 -28.40 22.05
C VAL A 43 22.15 -28.15 23.34
N THR A 44 21.74 -28.80 24.41
CA THR A 44 22.46 -28.84 25.70
C THR A 44 22.84 -30.28 26.06
N ALA A 45 23.55 -30.47 27.16
CA ALA A 45 23.97 -31.80 27.62
C ALA A 45 23.50 -32.04 29.05
N GLN A 46 22.78 -33.14 29.26
CA GLN A 46 22.29 -33.57 30.57
C GLN A 46 22.46 -35.08 30.72
N ALA A 47 22.76 -35.51 31.95
CA ALA A 47 22.98 -36.92 32.27
C ALA A 47 21.71 -37.77 32.08
N THR A 48 20.52 -37.18 32.22
CA THR A 48 19.23 -37.83 32.04
C THR A 48 18.27 -36.92 31.27
N ALA A 49 17.23 -37.52 30.69
CA ALA A 49 16.17 -36.78 30.01
C ALA A 49 15.43 -35.80 30.93
N ASP A 50 15.25 -36.13 32.21
CA ASP A 50 14.64 -35.25 33.21
C ASP A 50 15.43 -33.95 33.40
N GLY A 51 16.76 -34.00 33.25
CA GLY A 51 17.63 -32.83 33.33
C GLY A 51 17.40 -31.80 32.21
N CYS A 52 16.83 -32.21 31.07
CA CYS A 52 16.61 -31.31 29.93
C CYS A 52 15.45 -30.33 30.14
N CYS A 53 14.59 -30.57 31.13
CA CYS A 53 13.42 -29.71 31.36
C CYS A 53 13.84 -28.28 31.70
N ALA A 54 14.74 -28.13 32.68
CA ALA A 54 15.26 -26.83 33.08
C ALA A 54 16.02 -26.11 31.96
N ASP A 55 16.72 -26.86 31.10
CA ASP A 55 17.41 -26.31 29.94
C ASP A 55 16.42 -25.75 28.90
N CYS A 56 15.28 -26.44 28.71
CA CYS A 56 14.22 -25.95 27.84
C CYS A 56 13.52 -24.73 28.44
N GLU A 57 13.21 -24.74 29.75
CA GLU A 57 12.64 -23.58 30.46
C GLU A 57 13.52 -22.32 30.35
N ALA A 58 14.84 -22.50 30.45
CA ALA A 58 15.79 -21.40 30.37
C ALA A 58 15.98 -20.86 28.93
N SER A 59 15.45 -21.55 27.92
CA SER A 59 15.63 -21.21 26.51
C SER A 59 14.39 -20.48 25.95
N PRO A 60 14.49 -19.18 25.57
CA PRO A 60 13.34 -18.36 25.17
C PRO A 60 12.51 -18.87 23.98
N MET A 61 13.03 -19.83 23.22
CA MET A 61 12.41 -20.39 22.02
C MET A 61 12.11 -21.90 22.14
N CYS A 62 12.31 -22.49 23.31
CA CYS A 62 12.07 -23.92 23.53
C CYS A 62 10.64 -24.14 24.05
N THR A 63 9.93 -25.08 23.44
CA THR A 63 8.59 -25.53 23.86
C THR A 63 8.55 -27.03 24.17
N LEU A 64 9.57 -27.78 23.74
CA LEU A 64 9.84 -29.16 24.13
C LEU A 64 11.33 -29.51 23.96
N PHE A 65 11.74 -30.64 24.52
CA PHE A 65 13.06 -31.22 24.24
C PHE A 65 12.96 -32.68 23.80
N VAL A 66 14.00 -33.16 23.10
CA VAL A 66 14.25 -34.59 22.86
C VAL A 66 15.64 -34.94 23.40
N TRP A 67 15.70 -35.83 24.38
CA TRP A 67 16.95 -36.34 24.92
C TRP A 67 17.36 -37.63 24.21
N VAL A 68 18.62 -37.70 23.79
CA VAL A 68 19.23 -38.90 23.20
C VAL A 68 20.53 -39.20 23.93
N ALA A 69 20.69 -40.46 24.36
CA ALA A 69 21.92 -40.90 25.02
C ALA A 69 23.15 -40.72 24.11
N ASP A 70 24.24 -40.21 24.67
CA ASP A 70 25.51 -39.95 23.99
C ASP A 70 26.69 -40.23 24.95
N GLY A 71 27.09 -41.50 25.02
CA GLY A 71 28.13 -41.97 25.94
C GLY A 71 27.70 -41.95 27.41
N ALA A 72 28.47 -41.27 28.26
CA ALA A 72 28.20 -41.15 29.71
C ALA A 72 27.23 -39.99 30.06
N SER A 73 26.76 -39.24 29.06
CA SER A 73 25.77 -38.17 29.17
C SER A 73 24.71 -38.37 28.06
N GLY A 74 23.73 -37.49 27.93
CA GLY A 74 22.93 -37.39 26.72
C GLY A 74 22.80 -35.95 26.23
N ARG A 75 22.38 -35.81 24.97
CA ARG A 75 22.13 -34.53 24.30
C ARG A 75 20.66 -34.18 24.44
N CYS A 76 20.36 -33.00 24.98
CA CYS A 76 19.03 -32.41 25.00
C CYS A 76 18.87 -31.54 23.77
N ILE A 77 18.09 -32.00 22.79
CA ILE A 77 17.77 -31.23 21.60
C ILE A 77 16.54 -30.38 21.93
N LEU A 78 16.74 -29.09 22.12
CA LEU A 78 15.70 -28.11 22.45
C LEU A 78 14.97 -27.72 21.17
N LYS A 79 13.63 -27.71 21.19
CA LYS A 79 12.82 -27.50 20.00
C LYS A 79 11.73 -26.46 20.21
N SER A 80 11.41 -25.69 19.18
CA SER A 80 10.39 -24.62 19.21
C SER A 80 8.97 -25.08 18.92
N SER A 81 8.78 -26.30 18.38
CA SER A 81 7.46 -26.79 18.03
C SER A 81 7.36 -28.32 18.15
N PRO A 82 6.29 -28.87 18.77
CA PRO A 82 6.07 -30.31 18.89
C PRO A 82 5.50 -30.92 17.59
N SER A 83 6.13 -30.62 16.45
CA SER A 83 5.77 -31.14 15.13
C SER A 83 6.63 -32.35 14.73
N GLY A 84 6.13 -33.17 13.81
CA GLY A 84 6.93 -34.27 13.24
C GLY A 84 7.24 -35.41 14.21
N LYS A 85 6.31 -35.73 15.12
CA LYS A 85 6.45 -36.83 16.07
C LYS A 85 6.74 -38.14 15.33
N SER A 86 7.82 -38.81 15.71
CA SER A 86 8.31 -40.06 15.11
C SER A 86 8.77 -41.02 16.19
N TYR A 87 8.67 -42.33 15.91
CA TYR A 87 9.24 -43.35 16.77
C TYR A 87 10.75 -43.44 16.56
N TYR A 88 11.51 -43.25 17.64
CA TYR A 88 12.96 -43.39 17.63
C TYR A 88 13.43 -44.14 18.88
N PRO A 89 13.89 -45.41 18.76
CA PRO A 89 14.31 -46.22 19.90
C PRO A 89 15.36 -45.51 20.78
N GLY A 90 15.07 -45.37 22.07
CA GLY A 90 15.95 -44.75 23.05
C GLY A 90 15.92 -43.22 23.13
N ALA A 91 15.21 -42.52 22.23
CA ALA A 91 14.93 -41.09 22.40
C ALA A 91 13.85 -40.87 23.45
N ARG A 92 13.97 -39.82 24.26
CA ARG A 92 13.05 -39.52 25.36
C ARG A 92 12.65 -38.05 25.28
N ALA A 93 11.39 -37.78 24.94
CA ALA A 93 10.91 -36.42 24.70
C ALA A 93 9.99 -35.93 25.81
N SER A 94 10.01 -34.64 26.12
CA SER A 94 8.98 -34.02 26.96
C SER A 94 8.74 -32.57 26.56
N LYS A 95 7.49 -32.12 26.75
CA LYS A 95 6.99 -30.79 26.42
C LYS A 95 6.93 -29.93 27.68
N LEU A 96 7.18 -28.63 27.56
CA LEU A 96 6.92 -27.69 28.65
C LEU A 96 5.40 -27.56 28.85
N LEU A 97 4.92 -27.76 30.08
CA LEU A 97 3.54 -27.42 30.44
C LEU A 97 3.49 -25.94 30.82
N ALA A 98 2.43 -25.26 30.40
CA ALA A 98 2.14 -23.92 30.89
C ALA A 98 1.70 -23.98 32.37
N ALA A 99 1.77 -22.86 33.09
CA ALA A 99 1.24 -22.79 34.44
C ALA A 99 -0.29 -23.09 34.45
N PRO A 100 -0.85 -23.71 35.48
CA PRO A 100 -2.28 -24.02 35.50
C PRO A 100 -3.15 -22.76 35.32
N GLY A 101 -3.97 -22.76 34.29
CA GLY A 101 -4.95 -21.74 33.99
C GLY A 101 -6.25 -21.98 34.76
N THR A 102 -6.98 -20.92 35.08
CA THR A 102 -8.38 -21.06 35.49
C THR A 102 -9.23 -20.72 34.28
N CYS A 103 -9.94 -21.69 33.72
CA CYS A 103 -10.94 -21.45 32.67
C CYS A 103 -12.33 -21.69 33.21
N THR A 104 -13.35 -21.22 32.50
CA THR A 104 -14.73 -21.46 32.90
C THR A 104 -14.96 -22.95 33.08
N ALA A 105 -15.57 -23.32 34.20
CA ALA A 105 -15.70 -24.71 34.61
C ALA A 105 -16.40 -25.53 33.51
N ILE A 106 -15.77 -26.62 33.11
CA ILE A 106 -16.36 -27.66 32.28
C ILE A 106 -17.26 -28.46 33.22
N ILE A 107 -18.47 -27.97 33.47
CA ILE A 107 -19.45 -28.72 34.28
C ILE A 107 -20.28 -29.54 33.31
N GLU A 108 -20.35 -30.84 33.54
CA GLU A 108 -21.07 -31.85 32.74
C GLU A 108 -22.61 -31.65 32.65
N ASP A 109 -23.15 -30.46 32.95
CA ASP A 109 -24.61 -30.28 33.05
C ASP A 109 -25.16 -28.84 32.82
N SER A 110 -24.46 -27.92 32.15
CA SER A 110 -25.12 -26.67 31.66
C SER A 110 -24.34 -25.90 30.58
N ASP A 111 -25.02 -25.63 29.46
CA ASP A 111 -24.88 -24.46 28.57
C ASP A 111 -23.49 -23.95 28.13
N LEU A 112 -22.53 -24.85 27.84
CA LEU A 112 -21.49 -24.62 26.82
C LEU A 112 -21.63 -25.65 25.70
N PRO A 113 -21.31 -25.27 24.45
CA PRO A 113 -21.77 -26.04 23.32
C PRO A 113 -20.80 -27.21 23.05
N GLU A 114 -21.26 -28.43 23.35
CA GLU A 114 -20.72 -29.62 22.69
C GLU A 114 -20.82 -29.46 21.17
N ASP A 115 -19.92 -30.13 20.46
CA ASP A 115 -19.86 -30.10 19.01
C ASP A 115 -19.72 -28.69 18.45
N THR A 116 -18.88 -27.83 19.04
CA THR A 116 -18.74 -26.44 18.59
C THR A 116 -17.30 -25.98 18.44
N ASP A 117 -17.03 -25.50 17.24
CA ASP A 117 -15.85 -24.72 16.88
C ASP A 117 -16.23 -23.24 16.76
N TYR A 118 -15.24 -22.36 16.80
CA TYR A 118 -15.41 -20.94 16.52
C TYR A 118 -14.64 -20.62 15.24
N ILE A 119 -15.33 -20.14 14.20
CA ILE A 119 -14.72 -19.99 12.88
C ILE A 119 -13.60 -18.94 12.92
N GLY A 120 -12.40 -19.37 12.55
CA GLY A 120 -11.22 -18.52 12.33
C GLY A 120 -10.59 -17.96 13.61
N ASN A 121 -9.70 -16.99 13.43
CA ASN A 121 -8.93 -16.33 14.51
C ASN A 121 -8.01 -17.27 15.29
N ASP A 122 -7.62 -18.40 14.71
CA ASP A 122 -6.68 -19.35 15.30
C ASP A 122 -5.28 -18.71 15.39
N ILE A 123 -4.76 -18.59 16.60
CA ILE A 123 -3.42 -18.05 16.89
C ILE A 123 -2.39 -19.13 17.22
N GLY A 124 -2.81 -20.39 17.20
CA GLY A 124 -1.91 -21.52 17.35
C GLY A 124 -2.66 -22.83 17.50
N GLU A 125 -2.10 -23.90 16.95
CA GLU A 125 -2.56 -25.26 17.16
C GLU A 125 -1.50 -26.02 17.97
N LEU A 126 -1.91 -26.65 19.06
CA LEU A 126 -1.07 -27.38 19.99
C LEU A 126 -1.59 -28.81 20.13
N GLN A 127 -0.70 -29.81 20.05
CA GLN A 127 -1.08 -31.19 20.37
C GLN A 127 -1.03 -31.41 21.88
N LEU A 128 -2.19 -31.30 22.53
CA LEU A 128 -2.38 -31.40 23.98
C LEU A 128 -3.40 -32.50 24.29
N SER A 129 -3.00 -33.47 25.09
CA SER A 129 -3.76 -34.70 25.36
C SER A 129 -5.04 -34.48 26.15
N THR A 130 -5.20 -33.33 26.82
CA THR A 130 -6.40 -32.99 27.59
C THR A 130 -6.83 -31.56 27.31
N ILE A 131 -8.11 -31.30 27.55
CA ILE A 131 -8.68 -29.96 27.46
C ILE A 131 -8.13 -29.01 28.52
N ASP A 132 -7.75 -29.52 29.70
CA ASP A 132 -7.17 -28.69 30.78
C ASP A 132 -5.82 -28.13 30.36
N LEU A 133 -4.99 -28.92 29.68
CA LEU A 133 -3.75 -28.42 29.09
C LEU A 133 -4.00 -27.33 28.04
N CYS A 134 -5.12 -27.43 27.31
CA CYS A 134 -5.54 -26.40 26.36
C CYS A 134 -5.99 -25.11 27.07
N CYS A 135 -6.67 -25.24 28.21
CA CYS A 135 -6.98 -24.14 29.10
C CYS A 135 -5.73 -23.45 29.63
N ASP A 136 -4.74 -24.22 30.09
CA ASP A 136 -3.47 -23.69 30.58
C ASP A 136 -2.76 -22.91 29.47
N ALA A 137 -2.67 -23.49 28.27
CA ALA A 137 -2.05 -22.86 27.12
C ALA A 137 -2.77 -21.55 26.71
N CYS A 138 -4.10 -21.52 26.73
CA CYS A 138 -4.86 -20.31 26.43
C CYS A 138 -4.71 -19.26 27.53
N SER A 139 -4.82 -19.64 28.80
CA SER A 139 -4.75 -18.72 29.95
C SER A 139 -3.40 -18.02 30.07
N ASN A 140 -2.32 -18.68 29.65
CA ASN A 140 -0.97 -18.11 29.66
C ASN A 140 -0.61 -17.39 28.36
N ASN A 141 -1.49 -17.42 27.36
CA ASN A 141 -1.31 -16.69 26.12
C ASN A 141 -2.15 -15.41 26.17
N ALA A 142 -1.50 -14.26 26.38
CA ALA A 142 -2.17 -12.96 26.48
C ALA A 142 -2.98 -12.57 25.22
N LYS A 143 -2.76 -13.26 24.09
CA LYS A 143 -3.54 -13.09 22.86
C LYS A 143 -4.70 -14.08 22.74
N CYS A 144 -4.81 -15.10 23.60
CA CYS A 144 -5.87 -16.10 23.54
C CYS A 144 -7.11 -15.65 24.31
N VAL A 145 -8.25 -15.62 23.62
CA VAL A 145 -9.55 -15.21 24.15
C VAL A 145 -10.49 -16.41 24.29
N VAL A 146 -10.35 -17.41 23.42
CA VAL A 146 -11.08 -18.68 23.50
C VAL A 146 -10.18 -19.79 22.95
N PHE A 147 -10.39 -21.03 23.38
CA PHE A 147 -9.75 -22.17 22.76
C PHE A 147 -10.80 -23.21 22.37
N VAL A 148 -10.46 -24.05 21.38
CA VAL A 148 -11.26 -25.20 20.95
C VAL A 148 -10.38 -26.43 21.03
N TRP A 149 -10.79 -27.43 21.79
CA TRP A 149 -10.10 -28.70 21.92
C TRP A 149 -10.90 -29.80 21.23
N VAL A 150 -10.24 -30.63 20.43
CA VAL A 150 -10.87 -31.72 19.67
C VAL A 150 -9.94 -32.92 19.54
N LEU A 151 -10.50 -34.13 19.56
CA LEU A 151 -9.75 -35.35 19.24
C LEU A 151 -9.73 -35.57 17.72
N ARG A 152 -8.54 -35.57 17.11
CA ARG A 152 -8.32 -35.95 15.71
C ARG A 152 -7.47 -37.21 15.67
N ASP A 153 -8.02 -38.31 15.16
CA ASP A 153 -7.33 -39.61 15.04
C ASP A 153 -6.71 -40.13 16.36
N GLY A 154 -7.38 -39.88 17.49
CA GLY A 154 -6.90 -40.25 18.82
C GLY A 154 -5.85 -39.30 19.41
N VAL A 155 -5.53 -38.20 18.73
CA VAL A 155 -4.62 -37.14 19.19
C VAL A 155 -5.43 -35.91 19.60
N GLY A 156 -5.23 -35.43 20.82
CA GLY A 156 -5.86 -34.20 21.30
C GLY A 156 -5.23 -32.96 20.63
N VAL A 157 -6.06 -32.17 19.97
CA VAL A 157 -5.68 -30.95 19.25
C VAL A 157 -6.34 -29.75 19.92
N CYS A 158 -5.52 -28.84 20.42
CA CYS A 158 -5.91 -27.60 21.06
C CYS A 158 -5.69 -26.44 20.10
N ILE A 159 -6.76 -25.73 19.75
CA ILE A 159 -6.75 -24.61 18.84
C ILE A 159 -6.99 -23.34 19.66
N LEU A 160 -5.94 -22.56 19.88
CA LEU A 160 -6.01 -21.28 20.58
C LEU A 160 -6.52 -20.21 19.61
N LYS A 161 -7.43 -19.35 20.06
CA LYS A 161 -8.03 -18.31 19.22
C LYS A 161 -7.96 -16.94 19.87
N SER A 162 -7.63 -15.92 19.09
CA SER A 162 -7.54 -14.54 19.61
C SER A 162 -8.84 -13.79 19.68
N VAL A 163 -9.87 -14.29 19.03
CA VAL A 163 -11.22 -13.73 19.06
C VAL A 163 -12.19 -14.91 19.09
N MET A 164 -13.29 -14.75 19.83
CA MET A 164 -14.41 -15.67 19.75
C MET A 164 -15.16 -15.40 18.43
N GLY A 165 -14.90 -16.22 17.42
CA GLY A 165 -15.54 -16.15 16.11
C GLY A 165 -17.03 -16.48 16.12
N ALA A 166 -17.63 -16.68 14.95
CA ALA A 166 -18.98 -17.24 14.89
C ALA A 166 -18.95 -18.72 15.30
N PRO A 167 -19.85 -19.19 16.19
CA PRO A 167 -19.91 -20.61 16.53
C PRO A 167 -20.34 -21.41 15.29
N SER A 168 -19.67 -22.54 15.05
CA SER A 168 -19.96 -23.50 14.00
C SER A 168 -20.07 -24.90 14.60
N PRO A 169 -21.08 -25.69 14.21
CA PRO A 169 -21.16 -27.08 14.62
C PRO A 169 -19.94 -27.88 14.12
N PHE A 170 -19.19 -28.51 15.02
CA PHE A 170 -18.11 -29.43 14.72
C PHE A 170 -18.12 -30.61 15.70
N PRO A 171 -18.57 -31.82 15.27
CA PRO A 171 -18.68 -32.98 16.16
C PRO A 171 -17.38 -33.31 16.91
N GLY A 172 -17.47 -33.41 18.23
CA GLY A 172 -16.34 -33.72 19.13
C GLY A 172 -15.46 -32.52 19.51
N ALA A 173 -15.74 -31.32 19.01
CA ALA A 173 -15.06 -30.10 19.44
C ALA A 173 -15.66 -29.56 20.74
N ARG A 174 -14.78 -29.13 21.66
CA ARG A 174 -15.13 -28.60 22.97
C ARG A 174 -14.40 -27.29 23.20
N ALA A 175 -15.14 -26.20 23.36
CA ALA A 175 -14.58 -24.86 23.53
C ALA A 175 -14.72 -24.36 24.98
N SER A 176 -13.74 -23.58 25.45
CA SER A 176 -13.79 -22.85 26.73
C SER A 176 -12.85 -21.64 26.68
N PHE A 177 -12.88 -20.78 27.70
CA PHE A 177 -12.09 -19.55 27.74
C PHE A 177 -11.54 -19.25 29.16
N PRO A 178 -10.43 -18.52 29.27
CA PRO A 178 -9.81 -18.18 30.55
C PRO A 178 -10.70 -17.29 31.42
N VAL A 179 -10.75 -17.58 32.73
CA VAL A 179 -11.31 -16.70 33.77
C VAL A 179 -10.18 -15.79 34.24
N VAL A 180 -10.19 -14.54 33.79
CA VAL A 180 -9.28 -13.53 34.32
C VAL A 180 -9.72 -13.19 35.74
N SER A 181 -8.88 -13.46 36.74
CA SER A 181 -9.13 -13.03 38.12
C SER A 181 -9.16 -11.50 38.16
N THR A 182 -10.31 -10.95 38.55
CA THR A 182 -10.52 -9.51 38.68
C THR A 182 -9.65 -8.96 39.82
N PRO A 183 -8.84 -7.91 39.59
CA PRO A 183 -8.46 -7.01 40.67
C PRO A 183 -9.73 -6.40 41.27
N ALA A 184 -9.69 -6.09 42.57
CA ALA A 184 -10.79 -5.46 43.32
C ALA A 184 -11.47 -4.32 42.53
N PRO A 185 -12.80 -4.13 42.67
CA PRO A 185 -13.59 -3.27 41.81
C PRO A 185 -13.06 -1.84 41.88
N THR A 186 -12.44 -1.41 40.78
CA THR A 186 -12.33 0.01 40.47
C THR A 186 -13.71 0.41 39.93
N PRO A 187 -14.29 1.55 40.35
CA PRO A 187 -15.61 1.99 39.88
C PRO A 187 -15.67 1.99 38.35
N SER A 188 -16.78 1.50 37.79
CA SER A 188 -16.96 1.36 36.35
C SER A 188 -16.71 2.68 35.64
N LYS A 189 -16.04 2.63 34.48
CA LYS A 189 -15.83 3.80 33.61
C LYS A 189 -17.06 4.06 32.73
N CYS A 190 -18.25 3.63 33.15
CA CYS A 190 -19.43 3.81 32.31
C CYS A 190 -19.71 5.31 32.14
N PRO A 191 -19.79 5.78 30.88
CA PRO A 191 -20.00 7.18 30.59
C PRO A 191 -21.41 7.66 30.97
N THR A 192 -21.59 8.98 31.04
CA THR A 192 -22.91 9.58 31.26
C THR A 192 -23.85 9.18 30.12
N VAL A 193 -25.02 8.66 30.50
CA VAL A 193 -26.05 8.18 29.58
C VAL A 193 -26.91 9.36 29.08
N GLU A 194 -27.17 9.37 27.79
CA GLU A 194 -28.00 10.33 27.07
C GLU A 194 -29.31 9.63 26.66
N TYR A 195 -30.45 10.13 27.15
CA TYR A 195 -31.76 9.53 26.86
C TYR A 195 -32.44 10.17 25.64
N ASN A 196 -33.17 9.34 24.91
CA ASN A 196 -33.95 9.68 23.72
C ASN A 196 -33.10 10.27 22.58
N ILE A 197 -31.84 9.81 22.48
CA ILE A 197 -30.87 10.27 21.50
C ILE A 197 -30.33 9.06 20.74
N ASP A 198 -30.32 9.17 19.43
CA ASP A 198 -29.54 8.33 18.53
C ASP A 198 -28.39 9.14 17.91
N TYR A 199 -27.35 8.42 17.52
CA TYR A 199 -26.22 8.95 16.78
C TYR A 199 -26.14 8.24 15.44
N ASP A 200 -26.46 8.97 14.38
CA ASP A 200 -26.63 8.41 13.04
C ASP A 200 -25.30 7.82 12.52
N GLY A 201 -25.34 6.56 12.07
CA GLY A 201 -24.23 5.87 11.43
C GLY A 201 -23.14 5.35 12.37
N PHE A 202 -21.99 4.99 11.77
CA PHE A 202 -20.75 4.54 12.42
C PHE A 202 -20.88 3.28 13.30
N ASP A 203 -21.88 2.43 13.03
CA ASP A 203 -22.06 1.14 13.69
C ASP A 203 -20.91 0.17 13.36
N ILE A 204 -20.23 -0.30 14.40
CA ILE A 204 -19.21 -1.36 14.34
C ILE A 204 -19.92 -2.71 14.27
N LEU A 205 -20.86 -2.93 15.19
CA LEU A 205 -21.67 -4.14 15.29
C LEU A 205 -22.91 -3.87 16.12
N SER A 206 -23.93 -4.71 15.95
CA SER A 206 -25.15 -4.68 16.75
C SER A 206 -25.38 -6.01 17.45
N LYS A 207 -25.87 -5.95 18.69
CA LYS A 207 -26.12 -7.14 19.51
C LYS A 207 -27.45 -6.99 20.24
N ALA A 208 -28.26 -8.04 20.22
CA ALA A 208 -29.49 -8.06 21.01
C ALA A 208 -29.12 -8.12 22.51
N LEU A 209 -29.47 -7.08 23.27
CA LEU A 209 -29.25 -6.97 24.71
C LEU A 209 -30.50 -6.41 25.36
N ALA A 210 -30.94 -7.03 26.46
CA ALA A 210 -32.15 -6.63 27.16
C ALA A 210 -32.00 -5.28 27.88
N ASN A 211 -30.78 -4.89 28.25
CA ASN A 211 -30.50 -3.69 29.02
C ASN A 211 -29.39 -2.86 28.36
N HIS A 212 -29.59 -1.54 28.28
CA HIS A 212 -28.58 -0.60 27.79
C HIS A 212 -27.32 -0.57 28.67
N ALA A 213 -27.39 -1.00 29.93
CA ALA A 213 -26.22 -1.07 30.81
C ALA A 213 -25.20 -2.13 30.33
N ASP A 214 -25.67 -3.21 29.71
CA ASP A 214 -24.82 -4.30 29.20
C ASP A 214 -24.03 -3.84 27.96
N CYS A 215 -24.53 -2.83 27.24
CA CYS A 215 -23.79 -2.17 26.17
C CYS A 215 -22.47 -1.54 26.64
N CYS A 216 -22.39 -1.11 27.90
CA CYS A 216 -21.19 -0.48 28.42
C CYS A 216 -20.03 -1.47 28.41
N GLY A 217 -20.21 -2.66 28.99
CA GLY A 217 -19.18 -3.70 29.03
C GLY A 217 -18.85 -4.28 27.65
N ASP A 218 -19.84 -4.34 26.76
CA ASP A 218 -19.60 -4.76 25.37
C ASP A 218 -18.80 -3.72 24.58
N CYS A 219 -19.08 -2.43 24.77
CA CYS A 219 -18.30 -1.37 24.15
C CYS A 219 -16.86 -1.31 24.71
N GLU A 220 -16.66 -1.45 26.04
CA GLU A 220 -15.31 -1.48 26.64
C GLU A 220 -14.43 -2.62 26.09
N ARG A 221 -15.04 -3.74 25.71
CA ARG A 221 -14.34 -4.92 25.19
C ARG A 221 -14.26 -4.96 23.67
N THR A 222 -14.93 -4.05 22.98
CA THR A 222 -14.96 -3.99 21.51
C THR A 222 -13.90 -2.99 21.04
N PRO A 223 -12.80 -3.45 20.41
CA PRO A 223 -11.77 -2.55 19.89
C PRO A 223 -12.37 -1.51 18.93
N GLY A 224 -12.11 -0.23 19.22
CA GLY A 224 -12.61 0.90 18.44
C GLY A 224 -14.02 1.38 18.78
N CYS A 225 -14.71 0.77 19.75
CA CYS A 225 -15.99 1.30 20.24
C CYS A 225 -15.77 2.56 21.08
N SER A 226 -16.33 3.67 20.61
CA SER A 226 -16.25 4.98 21.28
C SER A 226 -17.59 5.40 21.90
N LEU A 227 -18.69 4.78 21.50
CA LEU A 227 -20.02 4.99 22.06
C LEU A 227 -20.92 3.79 21.76
N TYR A 228 -22.04 3.69 22.46
CA TYR A 228 -23.14 2.83 22.06
C TYR A 228 -24.45 3.62 21.95
N VAL A 229 -25.38 3.11 21.16
CA VAL A 229 -26.81 3.46 21.21
C VAL A 229 -27.59 2.18 21.45
N TRP A 230 -28.38 2.13 22.52
CA TRP A 230 -29.30 1.04 22.76
C TRP A 230 -30.71 1.46 22.35
N SER A 231 -31.37 0.67 21.52
CA SER A 231 -32.75 0.94 21.07
C SER A 231 -33.49 -0.37 20.82
N SER A 232 -34.71 -0.47 21.34
CA SER A 232 -35.61 -1.63 21.14
C SER A 232 -34.95 -2.99 21.37
N GLY A 233 -34.17 -3.13 22.45
CA GLY A 233 -33.49 -4.39 22.80
C GLY A 233 -32.24 -4.69 21.95
N THR A 234 -31.78 -3.73 21.15
CA THR A 234 -30.56 -3.86 20.36
C THR A 234 -29.53 -2.82 20.79
N CYS A 235 -28.33 -3.30 21.07
CA CYS A 235 -27.16 -2.50 21.35
C CYS A 235 -26.37 -2.27 20.07
N TYR A 236 -26.30 -1.03 19.62
CA TYR A 236 -25.51 -0.59 18.48
C TYR A 236 -24.20 -0.01 19.00
N LEU A 237 -23.10 -0.76 18.87
CA LEU A 237 -21.76 -0.30 19.23
C LEU A 237 -21.19 0.51 18.08
N LYS A 238 -20.68 1.70 18.34
CA LYS A 238 -20.29 2.65 17.31
C LYS A 238 -18.85 3.16 17.48
N SER A 239 -18.20 3.42 16.35
CA SER A 239 -16.79 3.85 16.29
C SER A 239 -16.61 5.35 16.52
N LYS A 240 -17.58 6.16 16.10
CA LYS A 240 -17.54 7.63 16.17
C LYS A 240 -18.91 8.22 16.50
N LYS A 241 -18.92 9.33 17.22
CA LYS A 241 -20.12 10.12 17.50
C LYS A 241 -20.60 10.80 16.20
N GLY A 242 -21.70 10.29 15.64
CA GLY A 242 -22.37 10.88 14.46
C GLY A 242 -23.20 12.13 14.80
N PRO A 243 -23.95 12.68 13.83
CA PRO A 243 -24.98 13.67 14.10
C PRO A 243 -26.00 13.13 15.12
N SER A 244 -26.39 13.95 16.09
CA SER A 244 -27.42 13.57 17.06
C SER A 244 -28.82 13.72 16.45
N SER A 245 -29.66 12.70 16.59
CA SER A 245 -31.07 12.75 16.21
C SER A 245 -31.96 12.39 17.40
N PRO A 246 -33.13 13.06 17.58
CA PRO A 246 -34.08 12.67 18.62
C PRO A 246 -34.69 11.30 18.31
N ALA A 247 -34.54 10.33 19.20
CA ALA A 247 -35.03 8.97 19.03
C ALA A 247 -35.65 8.47 20.33
N GLN A 248 -36.98 8.51 20.42
CA GLN A 248 -37.70 8.15 21.65
C GLN A 248 -37.43 6.70 22.06
N GLY A 249 -36.99 6.48 23.30
CA GLY A 249 -36.63 5.15 23.83
C GLY A 249 -35.20 4.70 23.54
N ALA A 250 -34.44 5.45 22.74
CA ALA A 250 -33.01 5.20 22.56
C ALA A 250 -32.21 5.69 23.77
N VAL A 251 -31.13 4.98 24.09
CA VAL A 251 -30.22 5.30 25.20
C VAL A 251 -28.79 5.24 24.69
N ALA A 252 -28.14 6.39 24.58
CA ALA A 252 -26.77 6.50 24.08
C ALA A 252 -25.78 6.75 25.22
N ALA A 253 -24.54 6.31 25.09
CA ALA A 253 -23.48 6.74 26.00
C ALA A 253 -22.13 6.79 25.29
N VAL A 254 -21.36 7.86 25.53
CA VAL A 254 -20.11 8.17 24.81
C VAL A 254 -18.91 8.00 25.73
N PHE A 255 -18.01 7.06 25.40
CA PHE A 255 -16.82 6.79 26.21
C PHE A 255 -15.83 7.95 26.11
N PRO A 256 -15.37 8.51 27.25
CA PRO A 256 -14.21 9.37 27.26
C PRO A 256 -12.99 8.48 27.01
N VAL A 257 -12.49 8.45 25.77
CA VAL A 257 -11.20 7.85 25.45
C VAL A 257 -10.12 8.73 26.08
N VAL A 258 -9.82 8.50 27.36
CA VAL A 258 -8.68 9.10 28.07
C VAL A 258 -7.51 8.13 28.03
N THR A 259 -7.11 7.70 26.83
CA THR A 259 -5.79 7.11 26.67
C THR A 259 -4.74 8.22 26.81
N PRO A 260 -3.62 7.98 27.51
CA PRO A 260 -2.50 8.90 27.50
C PRO A 260 -2.09 9.15 26.05
N THR A 261 -2.27 10.37 25.57
CA THR A 261 -1.89 10.76 24.22
C THR A 261 -0.56 11.48 24.23
N THR A 262 0.15 11.37 23.12
CA THR A 262 1.44 12.03 22.96
C THR A 262 1.23 13.50 22.61
N PRO A 263 2.06 14.43 23.14
CA PRO A 263 1.97 15.83 22.76
C PRO A 263 2.21 16.01 21.26
N LEU A 264 1.36 16.80 20.60
CA LEU A 264 1.54 17.18 19.21
C LEU A 264 2.81 18.04 19.05
N LEU A 265 3.63 17.69 18.07
CA LEU A 265 4.76 18.53 17.69
C LEU A 265 4.32 19.67 16.76
N PRO A 266 5.10 20.77 16.65
CA PRO A 266 4.84 21.81 15.67
C PRO A 266 4.84 21.27 14.23
N ILE A 267 4.20 22.01 13.32
CA ILE A 267 4.21 21.69 11.88
C ILE A 267 5.65 21.56 11.38
N ALA A 268 5.94 20.45 10.71
CA ALA A 268 7.16 20.20 9.96
C ALA A 268 6.85 20.02 8.48
N SER A 269 7.86 20.22 7.62
CA SER A 269 7.76 19.95 6.18
C SER A 269 8.68 18.81 5.79
N GLY A 270 8.28 18.03 4.80
CA GLY A 270 9.09 16.99 4.18
C GLY A 270 9.08 17.10 2.65
N ARG A 271 9.98 16.37 2.01
CA ARG A 271 10.01 16.18 0.56
C ARG A 271 10.31 14.72 0.26
N GLU A 272 9.59 14.17 -0.72
CA GLU A 272 9.83 12.84 -1.27
C GLU A 272 10.11 12.95 -2.77
N GLY A 273 10.96 12.07 -3.28
CA GLY A 273 11.33 12.03 -4.69
C GLY A 273 12.52 12.90 -5.06
N THR A 274 13.44 12.30 -5.81
CA THR A 274 14.62 12.94 -6.38
C THR A 274 14.59 12.87 -7.90
N PHE A 275 15.09 13.90 -8.58
CA PHE A 275 15.24 13.90 -10.04
C PHE A 275 15.87 12.57 -10.53
N PRO A 276 15.29 11.92 -11.55
CA PRO A 276 14.27 12.41 -12.48
C PRO A 276 12.81 12.24 -12.03
N LEU A 277 12.55 11.73 -10.83
CA LEU A 277 11.19 11.65 -10.30
C LEU A 277 10.68 13.01 -9.84
N PRO A 278 9.35 13.26 -9.91
CA PRO A 278 8.76 14.46 -9.35
C PRO A 278 9.02 14.56 -7.85
N THR A 279 9.35 15.76 -7.37
CA THR A 279 9.43 16.02 -5.94
C THR A 279 8.05 16.36 -5.39
N THR A 280 7.61 15.61 -4.38
CA THR A 280 6.39 15.86 -3.61
C THR A 280 6.78 16.48 -2.29
N ALA A 281 6.52 17.77 -2.11
CA ALA A 281 6.61 18.44 -0.81
C ALA A 281 5.30 18.26 -0.04
N PHE A 282 5.39 18.09 1.27
CA PHE A 282 4.24 17.92 2.14
C PHE A 282 4.53 18.56 3.50
N ASN A 283 3.48 18.81 4.26
CA ASN A 283 3.56 19.28 5.63
C ASN A 283 2.90 18.27 6.55
N TYR A 284 3.33 18.23 7.81
CA TYR A 284 2.83 17.25 8.76
C TYR A 284 3.02 17.66 10.22
N ILE A 285 2.26 17.01 11.10
CA ILE A 285 2.40 17.06 12.55
C ILE A 285 2.67 15.64 13.05
N LYS A 286 3.78 15.46 13.76
CA LYS A 286 4.16 14.20 14.40
C LYS A 286 3.46 14.07 15.77
N GLY A 287 3.05 12.84 16.10
CA GLY A 287 2.20 12.52 17.26
C GLY A 287 0.71 12.82 17.01
N GLY A 288 0.34 13.18 15.78
CA GLY A 288 -1.04 13.56 15.42
C GLY A 288 -1.64 12.63 14.36
N GLN A 289 -2.97 12.57 14.31
CA GLN A 289 -3.74 11.76 13.37
C GLN A 289 -5.01 12.49 12.88
N TRP A 290 -5.33 12.34 11.60
CA TRP A 290 -6.59 12.84 10.99
C TRP A 290 -7.72 11.81 11.11
N ILE A 291 -7.78 11.12 12.25
CA ILE A 291 -8.76 10.09 12.56
C ILE A 291 -8.87 10.01 14.09
N ASP A 292 -10.05 9.70 14.63
CA ASP A 292 -10.17 9.50 16.07
C ASP A 292 -9.46 8.20 16.50
N GLN A 293 -9.10 8.12 17.79
CA GLN A 293 -8.28 7.03 18.30
C GLN A 293 -9.00 5.67 18.28
N GLY A 294 -10.31 5.64 18.48
CA GLY A 294 -11.10 4.41 18.44
C GLY A 294 -11.13 3.84 17.02
N THR A 295 -11.52 4.67 16.06
CA THR A 295 -11.53 4.28 14.64
C THR A 295 -10.15 3.88 14.16
N LEU A 296 -9.07 4.55 14.59
CA LEU A 296 -7.72 4.16 14.21
C LEU A 296 -7.35 2.76 14.69
N ALA A 297 -7.67 2.40 15.94
CA ALA A 297 -7.37 1.08 16.48
C ALA A 297 -8.07 -0.05 15.70
N MET A 298 -9.30 0.21 15.26
CA MET A 298 -10.07 -0.70 14.42
C MET A 298 -9.46 -0.87 13.02
N VAL A 299 -9.09 0.24 12.36
CA VAL A 299 -8.41 0.19 11.06
C VAL A 299 -7.07 -0.53 11.16
N GLN A 300 -6.32 -0.32 12.25
CA GLN A 300 -5.07 -1.04 12.51
C GLN A 300 -5.28 -2.55 12.57
N SER A 301 -6.29 -3.03 13.31
CA SER A 301 -6.54 -4.47 13.42
C SER A 301 -6.96 -5.10 12.09
N GLN A 302 -7.76 -4.39 11.27
CA GLN A 302 -8.15 -4.87 9.94
C GLN A 302 -6.96 -4.95 8.99
N VAL A 303 -6.09 -3.93 9.01
CA VAL A 303 -4.89 -3.92 8.16
C VAL A 303 -3.89 -5.00 8.59
N GLU A 304 -3.75 -5.27 9.88
CA GLU A 304 -2.96 -6.39 10.39
C GLU A 304 -3.55 -7.73 9.94
N ALA A 305 -4.86 -7.94 10.11
CA ALA A 305 -5.54 -9.15 9.64
C ALA A 305 -5.37 -9.38 8.13
N PHE A 306 -5.46 -8.31 7.33
CA PHE A 306 -5.20 -8.41 5.89
C PHE A 306 -3.78 -8.80 5.58
N LYS A 307 -2.79 -8.22 6.27
CA LYS A 307 -1.39 -8.58 6.05
C LYS A 307 -1.19 -10.05 6.36
N GLU A 308 -1.68 -10.55 7.49
CA GLU A 308 -1.60 -11.97 7.84
C GLU A 308 -2.29 -12.85 6.80
N ALA A 309 -3.48 -12.50 6.33
CA ALA A 309 -4.19 -13.24 5.28
C ALA A 309 -3.43 -13.25 3.95
N SER A 310 -2.84 -12.11 3.57
CA SER A 310 -2.03 -11.97 2.36
C SER A 310 -0.72 -12.76 2.47
N LEU A 311 -0.11 -12.79 3.67
CA LEU A 311 1.07 -13.58 3.97
C LEU A 311 0.77 -15.08 3.85
N ALA A 312 -0.39 -15.52 4.32
CA ALA A 312 -0.82 -16.92 4.31
C ALA A 312 -1.20 -17.46 2.91
N ARG A 313 -1.55 -16.59 1.96
CA ARG A 313 -1.98 -16.98 0.60
C ARG A 313 -1.38 -16.10 -0.49
N PRO A 314 -0.08 -16.23 -0.80
CA PRO A 314 0.58 -15.42 -1.82
C PRO A 314 -0.05 -15.54 -3.23
N THR A 315 -0.71 -16.67 -3.53
CA THR A 315 -1.41 -16.90 -4.81
C THR A 315 -2.87 -16.42 -4.83
N ALA A 316 -3.55 -16.31 -3.68
CA ALA A 316 -5.00 -16.03 -3.63
C ALA A 316 -5.37 -14.61 -4.07
N ALA A 317 -4.47 -13.63 -3.93
CA ALA A 317 -4.68 -12.27 -4.46
C ALA A 317 -4.88 -12.25 -5.99
N HIS A 318 -4.43 -13.30 -6.69
CA HIS A 318 -4.48 -13.43 -8.15
C HIS A 318 -5.63 -14.31 -8.68
N GLU A 319 -6.18 -15.23 -7.89
CA GLU A 319 -7.26 -16.14 -8.33
C GLU A 319 -8.66 -15.48 -8.37
N GLY A 320 -8.72 -14.15 -8.39
CA GLY A 320 -9.97 -13.41 -8.36
C GLY A 320 -10.65 -13.39 -6.98
N GLU A 321 -10.07 -14.05 -5.96
CA GLU A 321 -10.48 -13.88 -4.57
C GLU A 321 -10.02 -12.51 -4.09
N SER A 322 -10.93 -11.53 -4.04
CA SER A 322 -10.68 -10.32 -3.28
C SER A 322 -10.54 -10.72 -1.81
N ILE A 323 -9.34 -10.64 -1.24
CA ILE A 323 -9.21 -10.69 0.22
C ILE A 323 -10.02 -9.50 0.74
N PRO A 324 -11.14 -9.71 1.47
CA PRO A 324 -12.00 -8.63 1.88
C PRO A 324 -11.22 -7.73 2.84
N MET A 325 -10.82 -6.58 2.32
CA MET A 325 -10.36 -5.45 3.10
C MET A 325 -11.24 -4.28 2.66
N PHE A 326 -11.54 -3.35 3.57
CA PHE A 326 -12.11 -2.04 3.24
C PHE A 326 -13.63 -1.89 3.12
N THR A 327 -14.44 -2.83 3.61
CA THR A 327 -15.90 -2.57 3.68
C THR A 327 -16.21 -1.44 4.66
N LEU A 328 -15.44 -1.32 5.75
CA LEU A 328 -15.67 -0.33 6.79
C LEU A 328 -14.97 1.01 6.49
N GLU A 329 -13.75 0.97 5.96
CA GLU A 329 -12.94 2.14 5.61
C GLU A 329 -13.56 2.96 4.48
N ALA A 330 -14.10 2.30 3.45
CA ALA A 330 -14.83 2.98 2.39
C ALA A 330 -16.11 3.66 2.91
N ALA A 331 -16.77 3.08 3.93
CA ALA A 331 -17.96 3.66 4.57
C ALA A 331 -17.65 4.88 5.44
N ILE A 332 -16.40 5.07 5.87
CA ILE A 332 -15.96 6.21 6.70
C ILE A 332 -15.02 7.18 5.95
N GLY A 333 -14.88 7.07 4.62
CA GLY A 333 -14.08 7.99 3.81
C GLY A 333 -12.57 7.81 3.95
N LEU A 334 -12.10 6.57 4.12
CA LEU A 334 -10.69 6.23 4.31
C LEU A 334 -10.22 5.18 3.30
N ALA A 335 -9.02 5.36 2.76
CA ALA A 335 -8.36 4.38 1.90
C ALA A 335 -6.98 4.05 2.45
N PRO A 336 -6.76 2.83 2.99
CA PRO A 336 -5.47 2.45 3.55
C PRO A 336 -4.59 1.75 2.49
N TYR A 337 -3.29 2.02 2.57
CA TYR A 337 -2.26 1.51 1.69
C TYR A 337 -1.14 0.91 2.52
N ILE A 338 -0.78 -0.35 2.26
CA ILE A 338 0.30 -1.04 2.98
C ILE A 338 1.65 -0.92 2.25
N ASN A 339 2.72 -1.38 2.91
CA ASN A 339 4.10 -1.29 2.42
C ASN A 339 4.51 0.14 2.04
N VAL A 340 4.09 1.10 2.86
CA VAL A 340 4.43 2.52 2.72
C VAL A 340 5.54 2.85 3.71
N THR A 341 6.68 3.25 3.18
CA THR A 341 7.96 3.20 3.90
C THR A 341 8.34 4.50 4.62
N SER A 342 7.64 5.59 4.33
CA SER A 342 7.86 6.88 4.98
C SER A 342 6.61 7.77 4.92
N PRO A 343 6.54 8.86 5.71
CA PRO A 343 5.53 9.90 5.51
C PRO A 343 5.58 10.53 4.12
N GLY A 344 6.77 10.57 3.49
CA GLY A 344 6.94 11.08 2.14
C GLY A 344 6.35 10.17 1.07
N ASP A 345 6.57 8.87 1.20
CA ASP A 345 5.96 7.84 0.36
C ASP A 345 4.43 7.85 0.52
N CYS A 346 3.93 8.07 1.75
CA CYS A 346 2.52 8.29 2.02
C CYS A 346 1.98 9.56 1.35
N ALA A 347 2.74 10.65 1.34
CA ALA A 347 2.37 11.86 0.60
C ALA A 347 2.31 11.62 -0.93
N VAL A 348 3.26 10.86 -1.49
CA VAL A 348 3.24 10.47 -2.92
C VAL A 348 1.96 9.69 -3.24
N LEU A 349 1.63 8.66 -2.46
CA LEU A 349 0.40 7.89 -2.64
C LEU A 349 -0.85 8.76 -2.49
N THR A 350 -0.92 9.58 -1.43
CA THR A 350 -2.03 10.53 -1.22
C THR A 350 -2.29 11.37 -2.46
N THR A 351 -1.24 11.96 -3.05
CA THR A 351 -1.39 12.75 -4.28
C THR A 351 -1.75 11.94 -5.52
N ALA A 352 -1.29 10.68 -5.62
CA ALA A 352 -1.61 9.82 -6.74
C ALA A 352 -3.10 9.46 -6.75
N TYR A 353 -3.61 9.06 -5.58
CA TYR A 353 -4.99 8.65 -5.34
C TYR A 353 -5.95 9.82 -5.09
N LYS A 354 -5.58 11.04 -5.52
CA LYS A 354 -6.41 12.26 -5.46
C LYS A 354 -6.84 12.68 -4.04
N GLY A 355 -6.18 12.17 -3.01
CA GLY A 355 -6.33 12.64 -1.64
C GLY A 355 -5.48 13.87 -1.36
N TYR A 356 -5.75 14.51 -0.21
CA TYR A 356 -5.03 15.69 0.25
C TYR A 356 -4.49 15.57 1.67
N PHE A 357 -5.10 14.69 2.47
CA PHE A 357 -4.78 14.48 3.88
C PHE A 357 -4.46 13.01 4.10
N PHE A 358 -3.51 12.73 4.98
CA PHE A 358 -3.13 11.36 5.31
C PHE A 358 -2.76 11.18 6.78
N THR A 359 -2.98 9.97 7.29
CA THR A 359 -2.39 9.49 8.55
C THR A 359 -1.39 8.40 8.21
N TYR A 360 -0.11 8.59 8.56
CA TYR A 360 0.93 7.58 8.37
C TYR A 360 1.24 6.87 9.68
N LEU A 361 1.20 5.53 9.64
CA LEU A 361 1.45 4.61 10.75
C LEU A 361 2.80 3.92 10.52
N PRO A 362 3.90 4.43 11.12
CA PRO A 362 5.24 3.93 10.83
C PRO A 362 5.48 2.51 11.33
N SER A 363 4.95 2.14 12.49
CA SER A 363 5.08 0.79 13.06
C SER A 363 4.48 -0.29 12.15
N LEU A 364 3.46 0.08 11.37
CA LEU A 364 2.79 -0.81 10.43
C LEU A 364 3.20 -0.58 8.98
N LEU A 365 3.95 0.46 8.63
CA LEU A 365 4.21 0.85 7.23
C LEU A 365 2.90 1.06 6.44
N VAL A 366 1.95 1.78 7.05
CA VAL A 366 0.60 2.01 6.48
C VAL A 366 0.34 3.48 6.29
N CYS A 367 -0.20 3.83 5.13
CA CYS A 367 -0.72 5.16 4.82
C CYS A 367 -2.23 5.11 4.75
N LEU A 368 -2.91 5.92 5.56
CA LEU A 368 -4.35 6.11 5.49
C LEU A 368 -4.62 7.40 4.75
N VAL A 369 -5.14 7.33 3.53
CA VAL A 369 -5.56 8.49 2.74
C VAL A 369 -6.99 8.82 3.10
N HIS A 370 -7.24 10.08 3.45
CA HIS A 370 -8.58 10.56 3.83
C HIS A 370 -9.29 11.17 2.64
N ASP A 371 -10.52 10.73 2.40
CA ASP A 371 -11.45 11.32 1.44
C ASP A 371 -12.44 12.21 2.20
N ASN A 372 -12.14 13.50 2.26
CA ASN A 372 -12.99 14.46 2.94
C ASN A 372 -13.92 15.20 1.97
N THR A 373 -14.94 15.84 2.53
CA THR A 373 -15.91 16.64 1.77
C THR A 373 -15.25 17.75 0.95
N ALA A 374 -15.72 17.97 -0.29
CA ALA A 374 -15.20 19.02 -1.15
C ALA A 374 -15.47 20.43 -0.58
N ASP A 375 -14.47 21.31 -0.65
CA ASP A 375 -14.53 22.70 -0.16
C ASP A 375 -13.54 23.58 -0.92
N THR A 376 -13.57 24.91 -0.71
CA THR A 376 -12.58 25.84 -1.29
C THR A 376 -12.14 26.95 -0.32
N THR A 377 -12.44 26.79 0.96
CA THR A 377 -12.22 27.80 2.01
C THR A 377 -11.14 27.40 3.00
N LEU A 378 -10.93 26.11 3.24
CA LEU A 378 -9.90 25.61 4.13
C LEU A 378 -8.50 25.96 3.63
N GLN A 379 -7.73 26.65 4.47
CA GLN A 379 -6.32 26.95 4.23
C GLN A 379 -5.45 26.18 5.21
N MET A 380 -4.52 25.37 4.70
CA MET A 380 -3.56 24.64 5.53
C MET A 380 -2.22 25.38 5.54
N LEU A 381 -1.60 25.48 6.72
CA LEU A 381 -0.33 26.17 6.93
C LEU A 381 0.84 25.32 6.45
N ASP A 382 1.91 25.99 6.02
CA ASP A 382 3.23 25.40 5.88
C ASP A 382 3.99 25.44 7.21
N ALA A 383 5.08 24.66 7.31
CA ALA A 383 5.97 24.76 8.45
C ALA A 383 6.50 26.20 8.62
N SER A 384 6.45 26.69 9.85
CA SER A 384 6.86 28.05 10.19
C SER A 384 8.34 28.26 9.91
N VAL A 385 8.67 29.35 9.23
CA VAL A 385 10.05 29.83 9.07
C VAL A 385 10.24 31.04 9.98
N VAL A 386 11.24 30.96 10.87
CA VAL A 386 11.52 32.02 11.86
C VAL A 386 11.67 33.38 11.15
N GLY A 387 10.94 34.38 11.62
CA GLY A 387 10.97 35.74 11.07
C GLY A 387 10.19 35.94 9.76
N LYS A 388 9.46 34.92 9.27
CA LYS A 388 8.60 35.05 8.08
C LYS A 388 7.11 34.96 8.43
N PRO A 389 6.24 35.65 7.68
CA PRO A 389 4.79 35.52 7.84
C PRO A 389 4.33 34.09 7.55
N ALA A 390 3.24 33.67 8.20
CA ALA A 390 2.59 32.39 7.90
C ALA A 390 2.24 32.30 6.40
N THR A 391 2.64 31.20 5.77
CA THR A 391 2.16 30.83 4.44
C THR A 391 1.15 29.70 4.58
N ALA A 392 0.12 29.75 3.75
CA ALA A 392 -0.91 28.74 3.70
C ALA A 392 -1.41 28.55 2.27
N THR A 393 -1.86 27.33 1.99
CA THR A 393 -2.42 26.93 0.71
C THR A 393 -3.89 26.58 0.90
N THR A 394 -4.75 27.01 -0.02
CA THR A 394 -6.17 26.62 -0.02
C THR A 394 -6.32 25.21 -0.56
N TYR A 395 -7.03 24.35 0.17
CA TYR A 395 -7.26 22.96 -0.17
C TYR A 395 -8.68 22.76 -0.72
N PRO A 396 -8.88 21.88 -1.72
CA PRO A 396 -10.18 21.65 -2.33
C PRO A 396 -11.07 20.68 -1.52
N GLN A 397 -10.81 20.56 -0.22
CA GLN A 397 -11.52 19.69 0.72
C GLN A 397 -11.53 20.33 2.11
N MET A 398 -12.60 20.09 2.87
CA MET A 398 -12.75 20.51 4.27
C MET A 398 -12.40 19.34 5.19
N LEU A 399 -11.73 19.62 6.31
CA LEU A 399 -11.53 18.64 7.38
C LEU A 399 -12.81 18.51 8.22
N ASP A 400 -13.09 17.30 8.70
CA ASP A 400 -14.22 17.02 9.58
C ASP A 400 -14.28 17.93 10.82
N ASP A 401 -15.50 18.17 11.31
CA ASP A 401 -15.80 18.95 12.51
C ASP A 401 -15.05 18.46 13.75
N ALA A 402 -14.73 17.16 13.80
CA ALA A 402 -13.93 16.57 14.86
C ALA A 402 -12.55 17.25 15.03
N PHE A 403 -11.99 17.82 13.97
CA PHE A 403 -10.68 18.47 13.98
C PHE A 403 -10.74 19.98 14.22
N LYS A 404 -11.94 20.56 14.34
CA LYS A 404 -12.10 21.98 14.67
C LYS A 404 -11.70 22.25 16.12
N LEU A 405 -10.96 23.33 16.33
CA LEU A 405 -10.77 23.93 17.66
C LEU A 405 -11.78 25.05 17.87
N ALA A 406 -11.84 25.54 19.12
CA ALA A 406 -12.66 26.70 19.46
C ALA A 406 -12.34 27.89 18.53
N PRO A 407 -13.36 28.50 17.88
CA PRO A 407 -13.15 29.59 16.96
C PRO A 407 -12.69 30.85 17.70
N LEU A 408 -11.88 31.67 17.03
CA LEU A 408 -11.49 33.00 17.49
C LEU A 408 -12.40 34.03 16.84
N ALA A 409 -13.13 34.80 17.66
CA ALA A 409 -13.96 35.91 17.22
C ALA A 409 -13.14 37.21 17.08
N ASN A 410 -13.73 38.22 16.44
CA ASN A 410 -13.17 39.56 16.26
C ASN A 410 -11.83 39.59 15.51
N VAL A 411 -11.63 38.66 14.59
CA VAL A 411 -10.43 38.59 13.73
C VAL A 411 -10.66 39.49 12.51
N ALA A 412 -9.80 40.50 12.34
CA ALA A 412 -10.02 41.55 11.34
C ALA A 412 -9.72 41.10 9.90
N THR A 413 -8.71 40.24 9.73
CA THR A 413 -8.28 39.78 8.42
C THR A 413 -7.92 38.30 8.43
N ASN A 414 -7.91 37.69 7.24
CA ASN A 414 -7.41 36.33 7.08
C ASN A 414 -5.92 36.19 7.50
N ALA A 415 -5.12 37.23 7.28
CA ALA A 415 -3.72 37.23 7.72
C ALA A 415 -3.58 37.17 9.25
N ASP A 416 -4.48 37.84 9.98
CA ASP A 416 -4.54 37.75 11.44
C ASP A 416 -4.99 36.37 11.91
N CYS A 417 -5.93 35.74 11.19
CA CYS A 417 -6.37 34.36 11.42
C CYS A 417 -5.20 33.37 11.27
N LEU A 418 -4.44 33.46 10.18
CA LEU A 418 -3.25 32.65 9.94
C LEU A 418 -2.16 32.88 11.00
N LYS A 419 -1.91 34.12 11.39
CA LYS A 419 -0.96 34.46 12.45
C LYS A 419 -1.38 33.87 13.80
N ALA A 420 -2.66 33.93 14.13
CA ALA A 420 -3.20 33.34 15.36
C ALA A 420 -3.08 31.81 15.37
N CYS A 421 -3.26 31.16 14.23
CA CYS A 421 -3.02 29.73 14.07
C CYS A 421 -1.52 29.40 14.26
N GLN A 422 -0.63 30.10 13.56
CA GLN A 422 0.82 29.93 13.68
C GLN A 422 1.31 30.06 15.13
N ALA A 423 0.76 31.00 15.90
CA ALA A 423 1.11 31.22 17.30
C ALA A 423 0.74 30.05 18.22
N LYS A 424 -0.20 29.17 17.82
CA LYS A 424 -0.57 27.97 18.59
C LYS A 424 0.44 26.82 18.40
N GLY A 425 1.28 26.86 17.37
CA GLY A 425 2.27 25.82 17.06
C GLY A 425 1.70 24.51 16.50
N THR A 426 0.56 24.04 17.02
CA THR A 426 -0.12 22.78 16.66
C THR A 426 -1.33 22.97 15.75
N CYS A 427 -1.74 24.20 15.49
CA CYS A 427 -2.83 24.51 14.56
C CYS A 427 -2.34 24.32 13.11
N ALA A 428 -2.96 23.40 12.38
CA ALA A 428 -2.56 23.00 11.03
C ALA A 428 -3.28 23.80 9.92
N GLY A 429 -4.48 24.30 10.17
CA GLY A 429 -5.27 24.99 9.16
C GLY A 429 -6.31 25.94 9.73
N VAL A 430 -6.87 26.78 8.85
CA VAL A 430 -7.86 27.79 9.18
C VAL A 430 -8.97 27.89 8.15
N VAL A 431 -10.14 28.33 8.61
CA VAL A 431 -11.21 28.90 7.77
C VAL A 431 -11.55 30.27 8.34
N TYR A 432 -11.40 31.31 7.53
CA TYR A 432 -11.70 32.68 7.90
C TYR A 432 -13.03 33.15 7.28
N SER A 433 -13.92 33.69 8.10
CA SER A 433 -15.13 34.36 7.64
C SER A 433 -14.99 35.87 7.76
N ALA A 434 -14.89 36.56 6.63
CA ALA A 434 -14.83 38.02 6.60
C ALA A 434 -16.12 38.67 7.13
N THR A 435 -17.28 38.06 6.85
CA THR A 435 -18.59 38.55 7.30
C THR A 435 -18.74 38.42 8.81
N ALA A 436 -18.37 37.26 9.37
CA ALA A 436 -18.48 37.02 10.81
C ALA A 436 -17.28 37.55 11.60
N LYS A 437 -16.22 38.01 10.92
CA LYS A 437 -14.91 38.36 11.51
C LYS A 437 -14.43 37.27 12.47
N SER A 438 -14.53 36.02 12.03
CA SER A 438 -14.22 34.84 12.84
C SER A 438 -13.23 33.92 12.14
N CYS A 439 -12.44 33.22 12.93
CA CYS A 439 -11.39 32.30 12.49
C CYS A 439 -11.62 30.95 13.16
N THR A 440 -11.93 29.93 12.35
CA THR A 440 -12.01 28.54 12.80
C THR A 440 -10.65 27.90 12.58
N PHE A 441 -10.10 27.24 13.61
CA PHE A 441 -8.81 26.55 13.53
C PHE A 441 -9.02 25.04 13.37
N PHE A 442 -8.09 24.37 12.70
CA PHE A 442 -8.05 22.92 12.54
C PHE A 442 -6.75 22.36 13.08
N GLN A 443 -6.84 21.24 13.81
CA GLN A 443 -5.69 20.56 14.40
C GLN A 443 -5.96 19.05 14.41
N PRO A 444 -4.96 18.21 14.06
CA PRO A 444 -5.12 16.76 14.15
C PRO A 444 -5.34 16.32 15.60
N LYS A 445 -5.99 15.18 15.78
CA LYS A 445 -6.12 14.60 17.12
C LYS A 445 -4.76 14.06 17.58
N PRO A 446 -4.41 14.19 18.87
CA PRO A 446 -3.26 13.49 19.44
C PRO A 446 -3.39 11.97 19.25
N SER A 447 -2.28 11.31 18.92
CA SER A 447 -2.17 9.85 18.82
C SER A 447 -1.55 9.27 20.09
N THR A 448 -1.84 8.00 20.36
CA THR A 448 -1.14 7.22 21.40
C THR A 448 0.29 6.85 21.00
N ASP A 449 0.62 6.86 19.71
CA ASP A 449 1.98 6.63 19.20
C ASP A 449 2.59 7.96 18.72
N ALA A 450 3.70 8.35 19.36
CA ALA A 450 4.43 9.58 19.06
C ALA A 450 4.98 9.62 17.64
N ASN A 451 5.11 8.47 16.96
CA ASN A 451 5.64 8.38 15.61
C ASN A 451 4.58 8.50 14.52
N VAL A 452 3.29 8.39 14.86
CA VAL A 452 2.20 8.61 13.91
C VAL A 452 2.25 10.03 13.36
N VAL A 453 1.97 10.17 12.07
CA VAL A 453 2.06 11.43 11.36
C VAL A 453 0.73 11.79 10.72
N ALA A 454 0.19 12.96 11.08
CA ALA A 454 -0.92 13.60 10.38
C ALA A 454 -0.33 14.55 9.32
N GLY A 455 -0.45 14.18 8.06
CA GLY A 455 0.13 14.93 6.94
C GLY A 455 -0.92 15.51 5.99
N TRP A 456 -0.49 16.50 5.21
CA TRP A 456 -1.26 17.09 4.13
C TRP A 456 -0.35 17.48 2.96
N VAL A 457 -0.90 17.35 1.75
CA VAL A 457 -0.18 17.53 0.49
C VAL A 457 -1.14 18.04 -0.58
N ASN A 458 -0.71 19.02 -1.39
CA ASN A 458 -1.55 19.59 -2.44
C ASN A 458 -1.01 19.29 -3.84
N LYS A 459 -1.63 18.36 -4.57
CA LYS A 459 -1.33 18.17 -6.00
C LYS A 459 -2.14 19.11 -6.86
N ALA A 460 -1.60 20.31 -7.06
CA ALA A 460 -2.26 21.34 -7.85
C ALA A 460 -2.27 21.06 -9.36
N ILE A 461 -1.34 20.25 -9.89
CA ILE A 461 -1.13 20.06 -11.33
C ILE A 461 -1.43 18.63 -11.76
N TRP A 462 -2.19 18.50 -12.84
CA TRP A 462 -2.57 17.24 -13.45
C TRP A 462 -2.29 17.25 -14.94
N SER A 463 -1.67 16.18 -15.45
CA SER A 463 -1.50 15.99 -16.90
C SER A 463 -2.74 15.33 -17.49
N VAL A 464 -3.15 15.79 -18.67
CA VAL A 464 -4.30 15.30 -19.42
C VAL A 464 -3.85 14.91 -20.82
N ASP A 465 -4.26 13.73 -21.25
CA ASP A 465 -4.09 13.24 -22.61
C ASP A 465 -5.48 13.05 -23.22
N SER A 466 -5.85 13.93 -24.14
CA SER A 466 -7.15 13.90 -24.83
C SER A 466 -6.88 13.75 -26.32
N SER A 467 -7.75 13.03 -27.04
CA SER A 467 -7.58 12.77 -28.48
C SER A 467 -7.26 14.07 -29.24
N GLY A 468 -6.02 14.17 -29.74
CA GLY A 468 -5.50 15.31 -30.49
C GLY A 468 -4.82 16.44 -29.68
N VAL A 469 -4.82 16.41 -28.34
CA VAL A 469 -4.15 17.42 -27.50
C VAL A 469 -3.65 16.84 -26.16
N GLN A 470 -2.38 17.10 -25.84
CA GLN A 470 -1.84 16.91 -24.50
C GLN A 470 -1.70 18.27 -23.82
N TYR A 471 -2.09 18.34 -22.55
CA TYR A 471 -1.97 19.56 -21.76
C TYR A 471 -1.86 19.24 -20.27
N SER A 472 -1.27 20.13 -19.50
CA SER A 472 -1.37 20.11 -18.05
C SER A 472 -2.43 21.11 -17.60
N ARG A 473 -3.06 20.84 -16.46
CA ARG A 473 -4.09 21.70 -15.87
C ARG A 473 -3.84 21.93 -14.39
N MET A 474 -4.31 23.06 -13.91
CA MET A 474 -4.28 23.51 -12.53
C MET A 474 -5.64 24.11 -12.17
N PRO A 475 -6.48 23.39 -11.39
CA PRO A 475 -7.74 23.91 -10.89
C PRO A 475 -7.55 25.10 -9.94
N MET A 476 -8.63 25.84 -9.69
CA MET A 476 -8.67 27.01 -8.81
C MET A 476 -7.64 28.10 -9.17
N ALA A 477 -7.30 28.20 -10.45
CA ALA A 477 -6.20 29.04 -10.93
C ALA A 477 -6.55 29.74 -12.23
N THR A 478 -6.06 30.96 -12.37
CA THR A 478 -6.18 31.75 -13.60
C THR A 478 -4.99 32.68 -13.79
N LEU A 479 -4.85 33.23 -15.00
CA LEU A 479 -3.86 34.26 -15.30
C LEU A 479 -4.52 35.65 -15.32
N PRO A 480 -3.78 36.71 -14.93
CA PRO A 480 -4.28 38.07 -14.95
C PRO A 480 -4.71 38.53 -16.35
N ARG A 481 -5.71 39.44 -16.39
CA ARG A 481 -6.24 40.02 -17.63
C ARG A 481 -5.17 40.71 -18.49
N ALA A 482 -4.06 41.15 -17.91
CA ALA A 482 -2.95 41.77 -18.63
C ALA A 482 -2.33 40.87 -19.71
N TYR A 483 -2.47 39.54 -19.58
CA TYR A 483 -1.91 38.56 -20.54
C TYR A 483 -2.97 37.96 -21.47
N LEU A 484 -4.22 38.39 -21.34
CA LEU A 484 -5.35 37.86 -22.11
C LEU A 484 -5.17 38.22 -23.59
N THR A 485 -5.37 37.23 -24.47
CA THR A 485 -5.36 37.46 -25.92
C THR A 485 -6.71 37.26 -26.58
N GLU A 486 -7.47 36.25 -26.18
CA GLU A 486 -8.75 35.93 -26.82
C GLU A 486 -9.69 35.21 -25.86
N VAL A 487 -11.00 35.44 -26.01
CA VAL A 487 -12.06 34.73 -25.28
C VAL A 487 -13.00 34.06 -26.27
N MET A 488 -13.20 32.76 -26.10
CA MET A 488 -14.21 31.96 -26.81
C MET A 488 -15.32 31.58 -25.82
N PRO A 489 -16.56 32.09 -26.00
CA PRO A 489 -17.71 31.66 -25.21
C PRO A 489 -18.27 30.32 -25.71
N GLY A 490 -19.11 29.68 -24.89
CA GLY A 490 -19.86 28.49 -25.29
C GLY A 490 -19.04 27.20 -25.38
N VAL A 491 -17.84 27.16 -24.81
CA VAL A 491 -16.98 25.98 -24.81
C VAL A 491 -17.49 24.94 -23.81
N ALA A 492 -17.82 23.74 -24.29
CA ALA A 492 -18.50 22.74 -23.46
C ALA A 492 -17.61 22.15 -22.35
N THR A 493 -16.32 21.95 -22.62
CA THR A 493 -15.40 21.25 -21.72
C THR A 493 -14.00 21.85 -21.74
N LEU A 494 -13.21 21.53 -20.71
CA LEU A 494 -11.80 21.87 -20.63
C LEU A 494 -10.99 21.35 -21.84
N ASP A 495 -11.29 20.13 -22.30
CA ASP A 495 -10.64 19.52 -23.47
C ASP A 495 -10.91 20.30 -24.76
N VAL A 496 -12.14 20.78 -24.95
CA VAL A 496 -12.48 21.61 -26.11
C VAL A 496 -11.74 22.94 -26.04
N CYS A 497 -11.60 23.52 -24.85
CA CYS A 497 -10.79 24.74 -24.64
C CYS A 497 -9.31 24.50 -24.97
N ALA A 498 -8.74 23.37 -24.56
CA ALA A 498 -7.36 23.00 -24.88
C ALA A 498 -7.16 22.81 -26.40
N LYS A 499 -8.08 22.13 -27.08
CA LYS A 499 -8.05 21.96 -28.55
C LYS A 499 -8.16 23.30 -29.26
N PHE A 500 -9.02 24.19 -28.78
CA PHE A 500 -9.15 25.55 -29.29
C PHE A 500 -7.83 26.32 -29.14
N ALA A 501 -7.25 26.37 -27.94
CA ALA A 501 -5.98 27.05 -27.68
C ALA A 501 -4.87 26.53 -28.61
N LYS A 502 -4.72 25.19 -28.72
CA LYS A 502 -3.80 24.54 -29.64
C LYS A 502 -4.05 24.95 -31.10
N GLY A 503 -5.30 24.94 -31.54
CA GLY A 503 -5.70 25.34 -32.91
C GLY A 503 -5.39 26.81 -33.24
N ARG A 504 -5.30 27.68 -32.21
CA ARG A 504 -4.87 29.07 -32.35
C ARG A 504 -3.37 29.30 -32.13
N GLY A 505 -2.59 28.22 -31.98
CA GLY A 505 -1.16 28.32 -31.69
C GLY A 505 -0.86 28.94 -30.32
N LYS A 506 -1.81 28.87 -29.38
CA LYS A 506 -1.67 29.37 -28.01
C LYS A 506 -1.33 28.22 -27.06
N THR A 507 -0.33 28.45 -26.21
CA THR A 507 0.06 27.47 -25.19
C THR A 507 -0.77 27.60 -23.92
N LEU A 508 -1.05 28.81 -23.45
CA LEU A 508 -1.72 29.07 -22.17
C LEU A 508 -3.21 29.33 -22.36
N PHE A 509 -4.05 28.75 -21.51
CA PHE A 509 -5.49 28.97 -21.51
C PHE A 509 -6.12 28.83 -20.13
N THR A 510 -7.32 29.38 -19.93
CA THR A 510 -8.16 29.15 -18.76
C THR A 510 -9.54 28.74 -19.23
N PHE A 511 -10.14 27.77 -18.55
CA PHE A 511 -11.53 27.38 -18.74
C PHE A 511 -12.35 27.62 -17.47
N VAL A 512 -13.54 28.20 -17.62
CA VAL A 512 -14.50 28.43 -16.53
C VAL A 512 -15.75 27.61 -16.81
N ALA A 513 -15.99 26.57 -16.00
CA ALA A 513 -17.05 25.60 -16.26
C ALA A 513 -18.46 26.22 -16.17
N THR A 514 -18.68 27.15 -15.25
CA THR A 514 -19.97 27.79 -15.00
C THR A 514 -20.39 28.73 -16.13
N THR A 515 -19.45 29.50 -16.69
CA THR A 515 -19.71 30.43 -17.79
C THR A 515 -19.43 29.85 -19.17
N LYS A 516 -18.84 28.65 -19.22
CA LYS A 516 -18.39 27.98 -20.46
C LYS A 516 -17.43 28.86 -21.27
N ALA A 517 -16.65 29.70 -20.60
CA ALA A 517 -15.70 30.61 -21.24
C ALA A 517 -14.32 29.95 -21.31
N CYS A 518 -13.71 30.00 -22.50
CA CYS A 518 -12.33 29.63 -22.74
C CYS A 518 -11.51 30.88 -23.07
N THR A 519 -10.49 31.18 -22.27
CA THR A 519 -9.62 32.35 -22.47
C THR A 519 -8.22 31.89 -22.80
N THR A 520 -7.57 32.48 -23.80
CA THR A 520 -6.16 32.21 -24.12
C THR A 520 -5.27 33.35 -23.64
N PHE A 521 -4.01 33.02 -23.33
CA PHE A 521 -3.03 33.98 -22.82
C PHE A 521 -1.73 33.93 -23.59
N THR A 522 -0.99 35.04 -23.60
CA THR A 522 0.36 35.13 -24.14
C THR A 522 1.25 35.91 -23.17
N PRO A 523 2.41 35.37 -22.76
CA PRO A 523 3.36 36.11 -21.93
C PRO A 523 3.87 37.36 -22.66
N THR A 524 4.33 38.36 -21.92
CA THR A 524 4.95 39.55 -22.52
C THR A 524 6.25 39.16 -23.23
N ALA A 525 6.44 39.58 -24.48
CA ALA A 525 7.60 39.20 -25.28
C ALA A 525 8.92 39.55 -24.58
N SER A 526 9.87 38.61 -24.60
CA SER A 526 11.22 38.77 -24.03
C SER A 526 12.17 37.80 -24.69
N THR A 527 13.39 38.24 -24.97
CA THR A 527 14.46 37.45 -25.59
C THR A 527 15.52 36.98 -24.58
N SER A 528 15.62 37.61 -23.42
CA SER A 528 16.55 37.23 -22.34
C SER A 528 15.94 36.27 -21.32
N ARG A 529 14.63 36.07 -21.35
CA ARG A 529 13.90 35.26 -20.36
C ARG A 529 13.32 34.00 -20.99
N SER A 530 13.54 32.89 -20.30
CA SER A 530 13.00 31.57 -20.65
C SER A 530 12.00 31.14 -19.59
N LEU A 531 10.79 30.78 -20.01
CA LEU A 531 9.76 30.19 -19.17
C LEU A 531 9.80 28.67 -19.33
N ARG A 532 9.70 27.95 -18.22
CA ARG A 532 9.59 26.49 -18.19
C ARG A 532 8.40 26.11 -17.32
N LEU A 533 7.31 25.71 -17.96
CA LEU A 533 6.09 25.27 -17.28
C LEU A 533 6.19 23.79 -16.93
N ILE A 534 5.53 23.41 -15.85
CA ILE A 534 5.56 22.05 -15.29
C ILE A 534 4.87 21.09 -16.26
N ASN A 535 5.55 19.99 -16.62
CA ASN A 535 4.96 18.85 -17.32
C ASN A 535 5.51 17.55 -16.71
N THR A 536 6.75 17.19 -17.05
CA THR A 536 7.52 16.15 -16.33
C THR A 536 8.83 16.77 -15.84
N PRO A 537 9.48 16.20 -14.80
CA PRO A 537 10.72 16.76 -14.26
C PRO A 537 11.86 16.88 -15.29
N VAL A 538 11.81 16.05 -16.33
CA VAL A 538 12.82 15.98 -17.40
C VAL A 538 12.41 16.76 -18.66
N VAL A 539 11.12 16.97 -18.91
CA VAL A 539 10.62 17.60 -20.15
C VAL A 539 9.62 18.72 -19.81
N PRO A 540 10.10 19.93 -19.49
CA PRO A 540 9.23 21.08 -19.25
C PRO A 540 8.61 21.61 -20.56
N VAL A 541 7.51 22.36 -20.45
CA VAL A 541 7.02 23.16 -21.58
C VAL A 541 7.81 24.47 -21.63
N ALA A 542 8.73 24.57 -22.58
CA ALA A 542 9.56 25.76 -22.76
C ALA A 542 8.84 26.82 -23.60
N LEU A 543 8.80 28.06 -23.11
CA LEU A 543 8.27 29.23 -23.81
C LEU A 543 9.25 30.41 -23.72
N SER A 544 9.16 31.34 -24.68
CA SER A 544 9.77 32.66 -24.58
C SER A 544 8.80 33.65 -23.91
N GLY A 545 9.34 34.76 -23.42
CA GLY A 545 8.56 35.80 -22.81
C GLY A 545 8.74 35.89 -21.30
N SER A 546 7.89 36.68 -20.67
CA SER A 546 7.95 36.97 -19.25
C SER A 546 6.58 37.30 -18.68
N PHE A 547 6.48 37.14 -17.36
CA PHE A 547 5.39 37.67 -16.57
C PHE A 547 5.90 38.75 -15.63
N GLY A 548 5.02 39.71 -15.30
CA GLY A 548 5.21 40.72 -14.27
C GLY A 548 5.03 40.15 -12.87
N THR A 549 5.16 41.01 -11.85
CA THR A 549 5.13 40.64 -10.43
C THR A 549 3.78 40.14 -9.93
N ASP A 550 2.73 40.25 -10.75
CA ASP A 550 1.42 39.65 -10.52
C ASP A 550 1.45 38.11 -10.62
N VAL A 551 2.34 37.55 -11.44
CA VAL A 551 2.52 36.10 -11.63
C VAL A 551 3.93 35.62 -11.24
N ALA A 552 4.97 36.40 -11.57
CA ALA A 552 6.36 36.10 -11.25
C ALA A 552 6.64 36.45 -9.78
N LYS A 553 6.78 35.43 -8.93
CA LYS A 553 6.94 35.53 -7.48
C LYS A 553 8.27 34.93 -7.03
N VAL A 554 8.88 35.57 -6.02
CA VAL A 554 10.10 35.13 -5.33
C VAL A 554 11.31 35.03 -6.26
N VAL A 555 12.27 35.95 -6.13
CA VAL A 555 13.52 35.93 -6.90
C VAL A 555 14.59 35.15 -6.14
N MET A 556 15.21 34.20 -6.82
CA MET A 556 16.32 33.38 -6.34
C MET A 556 17.39 33.25 -7.44
N SER A 557 18.59 32.78 -7.10
CA SER A 557 19.65 32.57 -8.08
C SER A 557 19.62 31.15 -8.63
N ALA A 558 19.81 30.98 -9.94
CA ALA A 558 20.06 29.68 -10.57
C ALA A 558 21.17 29.79 -11.62
N VAL A 559 21.85 28.67 -11.90
CA VAL A 559 22.92 28.67 -12.93
C VAL A 559 22.31 28.54 -14.32
N THR A 560 21.32 27.65 -14.48
CA THR A 560 20.65 27.38 -15.74
C THR A 560 19.13 27.46 -15.62
N ALA A 561 18.45 27.57 -16.76
CA ALA A 561 16.99 27.45 -16.80
C ALA A 561 16.50 26.07 -16.33
N ALA A 562 17.30 25.00 -16.49
CA ALA A 562 16.96 23.68 -15.99
C ALA A 562 17.01 23.61 -14.46
N ASP A 563 18.01 24.25 -13.84
CA ASP A 563 18.09 24.34 -12.39
C ASP A 563 16.95 25.21 -11.86
N CYS A 564 16.68 26.33 -12.53
CA CYS A 564 15.54 27.19 -12.19
C CYS A 564 14.20 26.47 -12.28
N TYR A 565 14.02 25.58 -13.26
CA TYR A 565 12.82 24.77 -13.40
C TYR A 565 12.62 23.81 -12.22
N LYS A 566 13.68 23.10 -11.79
CA LYS A 566 13.63 22.13 -10.68
C LYS A 566 13.29 22.76 -9.34
N LEU A 567 13.56 24.05 -9.21
CA LEU A 567 13.25 24.83 -8.03
C LEU A 567 11.71 24.98 -7.86
N CYS A 568 10.94 25.04 -8.96
CA CYS A 568 9.48 25.06 -8.88
C CYS A 568 8.92 23.68 -8.45
N VAL A 569 8.51 23.59 -7.19
CA VAL A 569 7.81 22.44 -6.62
C VAL A 569 6.33 22.80 -6.40
N PRO A 570 5.41 22.31 -7.25
CA PRO A 570 4.01 22.72 -7.23
C PRO A 570 3.32 22.46 -5.88
N THR A 571 3.63 21.32 -5.27
CA THR A 571 3.08 20.90 -3.97
C THR A 571 3.51 21.76 -2.79
N GLN A 572 4.58 22.55 -2.95
CA GLN A 572 5.08 23.46 -1.92
C GLN A 572 4.70 24.92 -2.17
N SER A 573 4.83 25.35 -3.42
CA SER A 573 4.80 26.78 -3.77
C SER A 573 3.64 27.12 -4.69
N ASN A 574 2.76 26.16 -4.99
CA ASN A 574 1.65 26.35 -5.92
C ASN A 574 2.10 26.94 -7.27
N CYS A 575 3.35 26.68 -7.67
CA CYS A 575 3.92 27.21 -8.89
C CYS A 575 3.53 26.33 -10.07
N PHE A 576 3.26 26.94 -11.22
CA PHE A 576 2.98 26.23 -12.49
C PHE A 576 4.19 26.23 -13.45
N GLY A 577 5.26 26.91 -13.07
CA GLY A 577 6.50 26.98 -13.83
C GLY A 577 7.52 27.88 -13.16
N ALA A 578 8.65 28.05 -13.85
CA ALA A 578 9.69 29.00 -13.46
C ALA A 578 10.15 29.83 -14.66
N MET A 579 10.65 31.03 -14.37
CA MET A 579 11.23 31.97 -15.31
C MET A 579 12.70 32.17 -14.98
N PHE A 580 13.57 31.97 -15.97
CA PHE A 580 15.01 32.18 -15.85
C PHE A 580 15.45 33.33 -16.76
N ASP A 581 16.17 34.28 -16.20
CA ASP A 581 16.78 35.41 -16.91
C ASP A 581 18.27 35.13 -17.14
N SER A 582 18.66 34.99 -18.41
CA SER A 582 20.02 34.61 -18.79
C SER A 582 21.07 35.69 -18.51
N ASN A 583 20.65 36.96 -18.47
CA ASN A 583 21.54 38.10 -18.25
C ASN A 583 21.89 38.25 -16.77
N THR A 584 20.88 38.12 -15.90
CA THR A 584 21.02 38.34 -14.46
C THR A 584 21.22 37.06 -13.66
N ARG A 585 21.02 35.89 -14.28
CA ARG A 585 20.95 34.58 -13.60
C ARG A 585 19.85 34.50 -12.55
N ALA A 586 18.87 35.41 -12.62
CA ALA A 586 17.71 35.40 -11.76
C ALA A 586 16.75 34.27 -12.18
N CYS A 587 16.30 33.51 -11.20
CA CYS A 587 15.24 32.54 -11.28
C CYS A 587 14.02 33.05 -10.50
N THR A 588 12.83 32.87 -11.03
CA THR A 588 11.58 33.31 -10.40
C THR A 588 10.50 32.27 -10.61
N TYR A 589 9.78 31.87 -9.57
CA TYR A 589 8.64 30.96 -9.75
C TYR A 589 7.43 31.70 -10.31
N LEU A 590 6.61 30.98 -11.03
CA LEU A 590 5.37 31.47 -11.59
C LEU A 590 4.21 30.93 -10.76
N GLN A 591 3.51 31.79 -10.04
CA GLN A 591 2.32 31.45 -9.26
C GLN A 591 1.09 32.07 -9.94
N PRO A 592 0.01 31.32 -10.17
CA PRO A 592 -1.18 31.87 -10.78
C PRO A 592 -2.00 32.67 -9.75
N ALA A 593 -2.96 33.45 -10.24
CA ALA A 593 -3.98 34.04 -9.36
C ALA A 593 -4.97 32.95 -8.94
N PHE A 594 -5.41 32.97 -7.68
CA PHE A 594 -6.46 32.09 -7.18
C PHE A 594 -7.81 32.51 -7.76
N ASP A 595 -8.54 31.55 -8.34
CA ASP A 595 -9.92 31.72 -8.79
C ASP A 595 -10.63 30.36 -8.70
N PRO A 596 -11.54 30.16 -7.73
CA PRO A 596 -12.11 28.85 -7.43
C PRO A 596 -12.95 28.26 -8.57
N LEU A 597 -13.38 29.07 -9.56
CA LEU A 597 -14.22 28.63 -10.67
C LEU A 597 -13.42 28.33 -11.95
N SER A 598 -12.15 28.69 -11.97
CA SER A 598 -11.29 28.60 -13.15
C SER A 598 -10.34 27.41 -13.08
N THR A 599 -10.02 26.86 -14.26
CA THR A 599 -8.90 25.92 -14.45
C THR A 599 -7.92 26.51 -15.44
N LEU A 600 -6.71 26.83 -14.98
CA LEU A 600 -5.58 27.19 -15.82
C LEU A 600 -5.04 25.93 -16.50
N GLY A 601 -4.69 26.01 -17.78
CA GLY A 601 -4.09 24.93 -18.51
C GLY A 601 -3.01 25.39 -19.49
N TRP A 602 -2.11 24.47 -19.84
CA TRP A 602 -1.10 24.72 -20.84
C TRP A 602 -0.82 23.51 -21.73
N ILE A 603 -0.77 23.77 -23.03
CA ILE A 603 -0.55 22.76 -24.06
C ILE A 603 0.88 22.21 -23.96
N ILE A 604 1.02 20.89 -24.01
CA ILE A 604 2.30 20.19 -24.06
C ILE A 604 2.69 20.03 -25.54
N PRO A 605 3.75 20.70 -26.02
CA PRO A 605 4.21 20.55 -27.40
C PRO A 605 4.88 19.20 -27.62
N SER A 606 4.75 18.66 -28.83
CA SER A 606 5.39 17.40 -29.23
C SER A 606 6.89 17.63 -29.47
N THR A 607 7.67 17.57 -28.40
CA THR A 607 9.14 17.82 -28.41
C THR A 607 9.98 16.54 -28.39
N LEU A 608 9.37 15.41 -28.04
CA LEU A 608 10.02 14.12 -27.97
C LEU A 608 9.75 13.27 -29.22
N PRO A 609 10.70 12.40 -29.62
CA PRO A 609 10.50 11.50 -30.75
C PRO A 609 9.33 10.55 -30.50
N THR A 610 8.53 10.31 -31.55
CA THR A 610 7.41 9.34 -31.56
C THR A 610 7.81 8.00 -32.18
N THR A 611 9.02 7.89 -32.73
CA THR A 611 9.57 6.66 -33.32
C THR A 611 11.04 6.52 -32.97
N MET A 612 11.53 5.28 -32.97
CA MET A 612 12.94 4.98 -32.76
C MET A 612 13.71 5.16 -34.06
N ALA A 613 14.72 6.03 -34.09
CA ALA A 613 15.57 6.23 -35.27
C ALA A 613 16.53 5.04 -35.52
N LYS A 614 16.96 4.37 -34.45
CA LYS A 614 17.83 3.19 -34.48
C LYS A 614 17.41 2.22 -33.38
N VAL A 615 17.35 0.94 -33.71
CA VAL A 615 17.14 -0.16 -32.75
C VAL A 615 18.38 -1.05 -32.78
N SER A 616 19.17 -1.03 -31.70
CA SER A 616 20.35 -1.89 -31.55
C SER A 616 20.06 -3.18 -30.81
N GLN A 617 18.97 -3.20 -30.04
CA GLN A 617 18.57 -4.33 -29.21
C GLN A 617 17.04 -4.37 -29.08
N VAL A 618 16.47 -5.58 -29.04
CA VAL A 618 15.06 -5.80 -28.68
C VAL A 618 15.00 -6.73 -27.47
N ASP A 619 14.31 -6.29 -26.44
CA ASP A 619 14.06 -7.07 -25.23
C ASP A 619 12.58 -7.46 -25.19
N PHE A 620 12.30 -8.75 -25.28
CA PHE A 620 10.96 -9.29 -25.11
C PHE A 620 10.71 -9.64 -23.65
N TYR A 621 9.51 -9.32 -23.16
CA TYR A 621 8.96 -9.71 -21.87
C TYR A 621 7.66 -10.46 -22.16
N ILE A 622 7.70 -11.78 -22.07
CA ILE A 622 6.57 -12.65 -22.36
C ILE A 622 6.01 -13.16 -21.04
N THR A 623 4.78 -12.76 -20.73
CA THR A 623 4.16 -13.00 -19.43
C THR A 623 2.77 -13.61 -19.58
N ALA A 624 2.28 -14.21 -18.50
CA ALA A 624 0.92 -14.71 -18.46
C ALA A 624 -0.06 -13.55 -18.37
N HIS A 625 0.21 -12.61 -17.45
CA HIS A 625 -0.65 -11.48 -17.15
C HIS A 625 0.05 -10.15 -17.36
N THR A 626 -0.76 -9.09 -17.31
CA THR A 626 -0.38 -7.73 -17.69
C THR A 626 0.49 -7.00 -16.68
N ASP A 627 0.54 -7.44 -15.43
CA ASP A 627 1.29 -6.87 -14.30
C ASP A 627 2.58 -7.64 -13.93
N ASP A 628 2.77 -8.84 -14.48
CA ASP A 628 3.87 -9.74 -14.13
C ASP A 628 5.25 -9.11 -14.34
N HIS A 629 5.44 -8.33 -15.40
CA HIS A 629 6.76 -7.76 -15.71
C HIS A 629 7.07 -6.52 -14.86
N GLU A 630 6.06 -5.77 -14.42
CA GLU A 630 6.21 -4.71 -13.44
C GLU A 630 6.57 -5.27 -12.05
N LEU A 631 6.12 -6.48 -11.73
CA LEU A 631 6.41 -7.16 -10.46
C LEU A 631 7.73 -7.92 -10.46
N PHE A 632 7.88 -8.88 -11.38
CA PHE A 632 8.92 -9.92 -11.34
C PHE A 632 10.12 -9.62 -12.24
N MET A 633 9.96 -8.70 -13.20
CA MET A 633 10.97 -8.36 -14.21
C MET A 633 11.26 -6.86 -14.24
N SER A 634 11.04 -6.14 -13.14
CA SER A 634 11.04 -4.68 -13.17
C SER A 634 12.42 -4.07 -13.44
N ALA A 635 13.48 -4.64 -12.86
CA ALA A 635 14.85 -4.17 -13.08
C ALA A 635 15.30 -4.21 -14.56
N PRO A 636 15.17 -5.33 -15.31
CA PRO A 636 15.51 -5.34 -16.73
C PRO A 636 14.58 -4.44 -17.54
N VAL A 637 13.28 -4.33 -17.22
CA VAL A 637 12.35 -3.42 -17.92
C VAL A 637 12.79 -1.96 -17.75
N TYR A 638 13.13 -1.55 -16.53
CA TYR A 638 13.71 -0.23 -16.24
C TYR A 638 14.92 0.06 -17.13
N ASN A 639 15.86 -0.88 -17.21
CA ASN A 639 17.08 -0.72 -18.00
C ASN A 639 16.82 -0.67 -19.52
N SER A 640 15.85 -1.45 -20.00
CA SER A 640 15.43 -1.50 -21.40
C SER A 640 14.78 -0.17 -21.84
N LEU A 641 13.77 0.29 -21.09
CA LEU A 641 13.03 1.51 -21.41
C LEU A 641 13.86 2.79 -21.30
N LYS A 642 14.81 2.84 -20.35
CA LYS A 642 15.75 3.96 -20.19
C LYS A 642 16.72 4.11 -21.37
N THR A 643 16.96 3.04 -22.13
CA THR A 643 17.98 3.02 -23.19
C THR A 643 17.38 3.43 -24.53
N SER A 644 17.82 4.57 -25.09
CA SER A 644 17.27 5.18 -26.31
C SER A 644 17.50 4.39 -27.62
N THR A 645 18.11 3.21 -27.58
CA THR A 645 18.30 2.34 -28.75
C THR A 645 17.81 0.92 -28.50
N THR A 646 17.21 0.68 -27.33
CA THR A 646 16.61 -0.61 -26.97
C THR A 646 15.10 -0.50 -27.09
N LYS A 647 14.50 -1.45 -27.81
CA LYS A 647 13.05 -1.59 -27.91
C LYS A 647 12.60 -2.62 -26.88
N SER A 648 11.61 -2.27 -26.06
CA SER A 648 10.98 -3.20 -25.11
C SER A 648 9.67 -3.71 -25.69
N VAL A 649 9.48 -5.03 -25.74
CA VAL A 649 8.28 -5.65 -26.31
C VAL A 649 7.63 -6.54 -25.26
N PHE A 650 6.43 -6.17 -24.84
CA PHE A 650 5.61 -6.89 -23.87
C PHE A 650 4.57 -7.74 -24.60
N VAL A 651 4.52 -9.04 -24.29
CA VAL A 651 3.56 -9.98 -24.89
C VAL A 651 2.80 -10.67 -23.78
N TYR A 652 1.50 -10.44 -23.73
CA TYR A 652 0.60 -10.99 -22.71
C TYR A 652 -0.19 -12.15 -23.30
N LEU A 653 0.04 -13.35 -22.76
CA LEU A 653 -0.57 -14.56 -23.31
C LEU A 653 -2.04 -14.71 -22.89
N SER A 654 -2.42 -14.21 -21.71
CA SER A 654 -3.81 -14.12 -21.28
C SER A 654 -4.30 -12.67 -21.18
N ALA A 655 -5.62 -12.50 -21.06
CA ALA A 655 -6.27 -11.25 -20.72
C ALA A 655 -6.08 -10.88 -19.24
N GLY A 656 -5.71 -11.85 -18.39
CA GLY A 656 -5.67 -11.63 -16.95
C GLY A 656 -7.05 -11.34 -16.35
N ASP A 657 -8.10 -11.97 -16.86
CA ASP A 657 -9.47 -11.71 -16.46
C ASP A 657 -9.85 -12.32 -15.10
N GLY A 658 -9.08 -13.27 -14.56
CA GLY A 658 -9.43 -13.98 -13.33
C GLY A 658 -10.86 -14.53 -13.33
N GLY A 659 -11.41 -14.90 -14.50
CA GLY A 659 -12.80 -15.33 -14.69
C GLY A 659 -13.86 -14.22 -14.59
N GLN A 660 -13.47 -12.97 -14.42
CA GLN A 660 -14.39 -11.84 -14.24
C GLN A 660 -14.90 -11.29 -15.57
N THR A 661 -16.16 -10.83 -15.58
CA THR A 661 -16.84 -10.27 -16.75
C THR A 661 -17.15 -8.77 -16.62
N ASN A 662 -16.64 -8.13 -15.57
CA ASN A 662 -16.92 -6.75 -15.13
C ASN A 662 -15.90 -5.72 -15.66
N ASN A 663 -15.40 -5.92 -16.88
CA ASN A 663 -14.33 -5.12 -17.50
C ASN A 663 -12.94 -5.19 -16.82
N TRP A 664 -12.70 -6.17 -15.95
CA TRP A 664 -11.45 -6.30 -15.21
C TRP A 664 -10.22 -6.40 -16.12
N TRP A 665 -10.26 -7.24 -17.16
CA TRP A 665 -9.11 -7.42 -18.05
C TRP A 665 -8.76 -6.14 -18.82
N GLN A 666 -9.76 -5.38 -19.29
CA GLN A 666 -9.54 -4.10 -19.96
C GLN A 666 -8.87 -3.10 -19.01
N ALA A 667 -9.28 -3.09 -17.73
CA ALA A 667 -8.66 -2.23 -16.73
C ALA A 667 -7.20 -2.60 -16.48
N ARG A 668 -6.85 -3.89 -16.46
CA ARG A 668 -5.45 -4.33 -16.35
C ARG A 668 -4.61 -3.94 -17.58
N GLU A 669 -5.16 -4.00 -18.79
CA GLU A 669 -4.48 -3.49 -19.99
C GLU A 669 -4.19 -1.97 -19.87
N ILE A 670 -5.17 -1.19 -19.38
CA ILE A 670 -4.98 0.24 -19.09
C ILE A 670 -3.91 0.44 -18.02
N GLY A 671 -3.90 -0.40 -16.98
CA GLY A 671 -2.92 -0.41 -15.90
C GLY A 671 -1.49 -0.55 -16.41
N THR A 672 -1.17 -1.64 -17.12
CA THR A 672 0.19 -1.89 -17.59
C THR A 672 0.70 -0.83 -18.57
N VAL A 673 -0.16 -0.35 -19.46
CA VAL A 673 0.20 0.74 -20.37
C VAL A 673 0.43 2.05 -19.60
N SER A 674 -0.31 2.28 -18.50
CA SER A 674 -0.10 3.42 -17.61
C SER A 674 1.21 3.33 -16.81
N ALA A 675 1.63 2.14 -16.38
CA ALA A 675 2.96 1.90 -15.82
C ALA A 675 4.06 2.26 -16.81
N THR A 676 3.94 1.75 -18.04
CA THR A 676 4.89 2.06 -19.12
C THR A 676 4.95 3.56 -19.41
N LYS A 677 3.81 4.23 -19.52
CA LYS A 677 3.73 5.69 -19.69
C LYS A 677 4.41 6.43 -18.53
N THR A 678 4.30 5.93 -17.31
CA THR A 678 4.99 6.49 -16.14
C THR A 678 6.51 6.41 -16.31
N TRP A 679 7.06 5.26 -16.69
CA TRP A 679 8.50 5.14 -16.96
C TRP A 679 8.97 6.00 -18.15
N ILE A 680 8.24 6.01 -19.26
CA ILE A 680 8.56 6.87 -20.42
C ILE A 680 8.61 8.35 -20.01
N ASN A 681 7.67 8.80 -19.16
CA ASN A 681 7.67 10.15 -18.61
C ASN A 681 8.86 10.44 -17.67
N ILE A 682 9.26 9.45 -16.86
CA ILE A 682 10.42 9.56 -15.96
C ILE A 682 11.71 9.71 -16.77
N PHE A 683 11.87 8.94 -17.85
CA PHE A 683 13.08 8.98 -18.66
C PHE A 683 13.11 10.14 -19.66
N GLY A 684 11.95 10.63 -20.10
CA GLY A 684 11.84 11.78 -21.00
C GLY A 684 12.57 11.60 -22.34
N THR A 685 12.78 10.34 -22.76
CA THR A 685 13.53 10.00 -23.99
C THR A 685 12.60 9.94 -25.20
N TYR A 686 11.35 9.53 -25.00
CA TYR A 686 10.35 9.37 -26.04
C TYR A 686 9.00 9.98 -25.65
N SER A 687 8.17 10.25 -26.66
CA SER A 687 6.82 10.73 -26.45
C SER A 687 5.98 9.69 -25.67
N PRO A 688 5.25 10.12 -24.62
CA PRO A 688 4.34 9.25 -23.86
C PRO A 688 2.97 9.10 -24.52
N VAL A 689 2.77 9.65 -25.74
CA VAL A 689 1.54 9.51 -26.51
C VAL A 689 1.41 8.07 -26.99
N MET A 690 0.29 7.43 -26.65
CA MET A 690 0.00 6.06 -27.04
C MET A 690 -0.48 5.99 -28.49
N ARG A 691 -0.07 4.94 -29.20
CA ARG A 691 -0.62 4.58 -30.52
C ARG A 691 -1.21 3.18 -30.45
N ASN A 692 -2.49 3.06 -30.79
CA ASN A 692 -3.21 1.80 -30.81
C ASN A 692 -3.40 1.34 -32.26
N GLU A 693 -3.06 0.09 -32.52
CA GLU A 693 -3.14 -0.54 -33.84
C GLU A 693 -3.73 -1.95 -33.68
N THR A 694 -4.38 -2.45 -34.73
CA THR A 694 -4.73 -3.86 -34.85
C THR A 694 -3.85 -4.48 -35.91
N VAL A 695 -3.14 -5.56 -35.58
CA VAL A 695 -2.22 -6.25 -36.50
C VAL A 695 -2.66 -7.70 -36.70
N LEU A 696 -2.68 -8.15 -37.95
CA LEU A 696 -3.02 -9.52 -38.31
C LEU A 696 -1.75 -10.38 -38.31
N LEU A 697 -1.61 -11.27 -37.32
CA LEU A 697 -0.48 -12.19 -37.20
C LEU A 697 -1.01 -13.63 -37.13
N LYS A 698 -0.58 -14.46 -38.08
CA LYS A 698 -0.96 -15.88 -38.17
C LYS A 698 -2.47 -16.15 -38.09
N GLY A 699 -3.28 -15.26 -38.69
CA GLY A 699 -4.74 -15.38 -38.70
C GLY A 699 -5.45 -14.77 -37.48
N HIS A 700 -4.71 -14.16 -36.56
CA HIS A 700 -5.25 -13.51 -35.37
C HIS A 700 -5.04 -11.99 -35.43
N ASN A 701 -6.10 -11.23 -35.20
CA ASN A 701 -6.09 -9.79 -35.05
C ASN A 701 -5.72 -9.45 -33.61
N LEU A 702 -4.50 -8.97 -33.41
CA LEU A 702 -3.99 -8.59 -32.09
C LEU A 702 -4.03 -7.09 -31.92
N VAL A 703 -4.39 -6.65 -30.72
CA VAL A 703 -4.19 -5.25 -30.33
C VAL A 703 -2.71 -5.04 -30.03
N LYS A 704 -2.13 -4.05 -30.72
CA LYS A 704 -0.78 -3.55 -30.53
C LYS A 704 -0.85 -2.12 -29.99
N VAL A 705 -0.23 -1.89 -28.83
CA VAL A 705 -0.12 -0.54 -28.24
C VAL A 705 1.34 -0.15 -28.18
N THR A 706 1.69 1.00 -28.78
CA THR A 706 3.06 1.54 -28.75
C THR A 706 3.10 2.80 -27.89
N VAL A 707 4.05 2.85 -26.93
CA VAL A 707 4.32 4.03 -26.09
C VAL A 707 5.83 4.26 -26.04
N GLY A 708 6.31 5.31 -26.69
CA GLY A 708 7.75 5.56 -26.82
C GLY A 708 8.51 4.41 -27.49
N ASN A 709 9.48 3.81 -26.80
CA ASN A 709 10.21 2.61 -27.23
C ASN A 709 9.61 1.28 -26.70
N ALA A 710 8.44 1.33 -26.08
CA ALA A 710 7.68 0.15 -25.64
C ALA A 710 6.62 -0.25 -26.67
N VAL A 711 6.44 -1.56 -26.85
CA VAL A 711 5.36 -2.16 -27.65
C VAL A 711 4.66 -3.23 -26.82
N HIS A 712 3.34 -3.20 -26.76
CA HIS A 712 2.50 -4.15 -26.05
C HIS A 712 1.65 -4.96 -27.03
N TYR A 713 1.61 -6.27 -26.87
CA TYR A 713 0.78 -7.21 -27.63
C TYR A 713 -0.16 -7.96 -26.69
N PHE A 714 -1.46 -7.89 -26.97
CA PHE A 714 -2.49 -8.55 -26.17
C PHE A 714 -3.12 -9.70 -26.96
N LEU A 715 -2.92 -10.94 -26.50
CA LEU A 715 -3.55 -12.12 -27.12
C LEU A 715 -5.00 -12.31 -26.67
N ARG A 716 -5.34 -11.82 -25.46
CA ARG A 716 -6.70 -11.80 -24.90
C ARG A 716 -7.40 -13.15 -24.81
N LEU A 717 -6.65 -14.27 -24.74
CA LEU A 717 -7.22 -15.52 -24.24
C LEU A 717 -7.63 -15.29 -22.78
N SER A 718 -8.83 -15.71 -22.37
CA SER A 718 -9.12 -15.74 -20.93
C SER A 718 -8.12 -16.64 -20.21
N GLU A 719 -7.97 -16.47 -18.90
CA GLU A 719 -7.12 -17.33 -18.07
C GLU A 719 -7.51 -18.83 -18.23
N GLU A 720 -8.80 -19.14 -18.15
CA GLU A 720 -9.34 -20.48 -18.47
C GLU A 720 -9.04 -20.90 -19.92
N GLY A 721 -9.14 -19.94 -20.85
CA GLY A 721 -8.86 -20.15 -22.26
C GLY A 721 -7.39 -20.51 -22.51
N LEU A 722 -6.48 -19.85 -21.81
CA LEU A 722 -5.04 -20.08 -21.92
C LEU A 722 -4.67 -21.47 -21.37
N VAL A 723 -5.22 -21.85 -20.21
CA VAL A 723 -5.10 -23.22 -19.67
C VAL A 723 -5.59 -24.23 -20.70
N SER A 724 -6.78 -24.00 -21.26
CA SER A 724 -7.39 -24.91 -22.22
C SER A 724 -6.49 -25.11 -23.45
N VAL A 725 -5.98 -24.04 -24.04
CA VAL A 725 -5.19 -24.09 -25.29
C VAL A 725 -3.80 -24.67 -25.06
N ILE A 726 -3.10 -24.26 -24.00
CA ILE A 726 -1.70 -24.62 -23.77
C ILE A 726 -1.55 -25.93 -23.02
N ILE A 727 -2.43 -26.22 -22.07
CA ILE A 727 -2.30 -27.37 -21.15
C ILE A 727 -3.21 -28.50 -21.63
N ASN A 728 -4.48 -28.20 -21.88
CA ASN A 728 -5.47 -29.23 -22.24
C ASN A 728 -5.53 -29.52 -23.74
N ASN A 729 -4.80 -28.76 -24.56
CA ASN A 729 -4.79 -28.86 -26.02
C ASN A 729 -6.20 -28.73 -26.63
N GLN A 730 -7.03 -27.85 -26.03
CA GLN A 730 -8.40 -27.58 -26.43
C GLN A 730 -8.50 -26.18 -27.04
N ALA A 731 -9.21 -26.11 -28.16
CA ALA A 731 -9.33 -24.89 -28.94
C ALA A 731 -10.17 -23.83 -28.21
N LYS A 732 -9.66 -22.60 -28.08
CA LYS A 732 -10.39 -21.45 -27.51
C LYS A 732 -10.11 -20.17 -28.28
N ALA A 733 -11.08 -19.28 -28.30
CA ALA A 733 -10.98 -17.98 -28.96
C ALA A 733 -10.64 -16.87 -27.94
N PRO A 734 -9.98 -15.77 -28.37
CA PRO A 734 -9.83 -14.57 -27.57
C PRO A 734 -11.16 -13.93 -27.18
N LEU A 735 -11.17 -13.22 -26.06
CA LEU A 735 -12.34 -12.53 -25.52
C LEU A 735 -12.92 -11.49 -26.48
N ASP A 736 -12.08 -10.83 -27.28
CA ASP A 736 -12.47 -9.79 -28.22
C ASP A 736 -12.60 -10.27 -29.68
N GLN A 737 -12.21 -11.52 -29.97
CA GLN A 737 -12.23 -12.12 -31.31
C GLN A 737 -12.80 -13.55 -31.28
N PRO A 738 -14.12 -13.72 -31.00
CA PRO A 738 -14.72 -15.04 -30.76
C PRO A 738 -14.68 -16.01 -31.96
N THR A 739 -14.29 -15.53 -33.15
CA THR A 739 -14.16 -16.34 -34.37
C THR A 739 -12.71 -16.73 -34.71
N GLN A 740 -11.72 -16.20 -34.00
CA GLN A 740 -10.29 -16.43 -34.29
C GLN A 740 -9.67 -17.38 -33.27
N THR A 741 -10.13 -18.63 -33.32
CA THR A 741 -9.77 -19.68 -32.37
C THR A 741 -8.30 -20.07 -32.46
N TYR A 742 -7.61 -20.09 -31.32
CA TYR A 742 -6.33 -20.77 -31.17
C TYR A 742 -6.59 -22.27 -31.06
N ALA A 743 -6.17 -23.04 -32.06
CA ALA A 743 -6.47 -24.47 -32.12
C ALA A 743 -5.77 -25.28 -31.01
N ASN A 744 -4.56 -24.88 -30.63
CA ASN A 744 -3.68 -25.58 -29.69
C ASN A 744 -2.47 -24.72 -29.30
N ALA A 745 -1.59 -25.26 -28.45
CA ALA A 745 -0.34 -24.62 -28.04
C ALA A 745 0.57 -24.21 -29.22
N GLN A 746 0.56 -24.95 -30.34
CA GLN A 746 1.37 -24.60 -31.51
C GLN A 746 0.87 -23.31 -32.18
N ALA A 747 -0.46 -23.10 -32.25
CA ALA A 747 -1.01 -21.85 -32.77
C ALA A 747 -0.55 -20.64 -31.94
N VAL A 748 -0.47 -20.78 -30.61
CA VAL A 748 0.06 -19.72 -29.73
C VAL A 748 1.56 -19.49 -30.00
N LYS A 749 2.36 -20.56 -30.14
CA LYS A 749 3.79 -20.46 -30.51
C LYS A 749 4.00 -19.80 -31.87
N ASP A 750 3.13 -20.08 -32.85
CA ASP A 750 3.22 -19.50 -34.19
C ASP A 750 2.97 -17.99 -34.16
N VAL A 751 1.97 -17.54 -33.39
CA VAL A 751 1.70 -16.12 -33.15
C VAL A 751 2.87 -15.47 -32.41
N LEU A 752 3.37 -16.08 -31.33
CA LEU A 752 4.50 -15.57 -30.57
C LEU A 752 5.76 -15.43 -31.43
N LYS A 753 6.06 -16.44 -32.27
CA LYS A 753 7.12 -16.39 -33.27
C LYS A 753 6.94 -15.22 -34.24
N ALA A 754 5.71 -15.01 -34.73
CA ALA A 754 5.41 -13.93 -35.65
C ALA A 754 5.63 -12.54 -35.01
N ILE A 755 5.28 -12.38 -33.72
CA ILE A 755 5.56 -11.16 -32.95
C ILE A 755 7.07 -10.93 -32.83
N ILE A 756 7.83 -11.96 -32.43
CA ILE A 756 9.29 -11.87 -32.26
C ILE A 756 9.97 -11.45 -33.56
N VAL A 757 9.61 -12.09 -34.67
CA VAL A 757 10.15 -11.75 -36.00
C VAL A 757 9.74 -10.33 -36.40
N ALA A 758 8.47 -9.96 -36.24
CA ALA A 758 7.99 -8.63 -36.64
C ALA A 758 8.71 -7.49 -35.89
N GLU A 759 9.01 -7.67 -34.60
CA GLU A 759 9.61 -6.61 -33.79
C GLU A 759 11.14 -6.57 -33.82
N ALA A 760 11.80 -7.70 -34.07
CA ALA A 760 13.26 -7.84 -34.04
C ALA A 760 13.91 -8.11 -35.41
N THR A 761 13.16 -8.00 -36.52
CA THR A 761 13.71 -8.07 -37.88
C THR A 761 14.90 -7.10 -38.03
N ARG A 762 16.04 -7.61 -38.51
CA ARG A 762 17.31 -6.87 -38.70
C ARG A 762 17.91 -6.28 -37.42
N VAL A 763 17.58 -6.83 -36.25
CA VAL A 763 18.21 -6.47 -34.97
C VAL A 763 19.12 -7.60 -34.52
N SER A 764 20.40 -7.29 -34.30
CA SER A 764 21.42 -8.30 -34.06
C SER A 764 21.42 -8.84 -32.63
N LYS A 765 20.88 -8.09 -31.66
CA LYS A 765 20.82 -8.46 -30.24
C LYS A 765 19.38 -8.57 -29.79
N VAL A 766 18.97 -9.78 -29.41
CA VAL A 766 17.61 -10.08 -28.96
C VAL A 766 17.66 -10.84 -27.64
N THR A 767 16.87 -10.41 -26.67
CA THR A 767 16.68 -11.14 -25.41
C THR A 767 15.21 -11.44 -25.18
N ALA A 768 14.90 -12.54 -24.50
CA ALA A 768 13.57 -12.90 -24.07
C ALA A 768 13.53 -13.22 -22.58
N SER A 769 12.70 -12.48 -21.85
CA SER A 769 12.41 -12.66 -20.43
C SER A 769 11.05 -13.32 -20.28
N TYR A 770 10.94 -14.34 -19.44
CA TYR A 770 9.69 -15.09 -19.21
C TYR A 770 9.71 -15.77 -17.84
N SER A 771 8.56 -16.23 -17.36
CA SER A 771 8.47 -16.91 -16.06
C SER A 771 9.24 -18.23 -16.05
N LYS A 772 9.94 -18.52 -14.95
CA LYS A 772 10.58 -19.82 -14.73
C LYS A 772 9.52 -20.92 -14.74
N TYR A 773 9.85 -22.05 -15.35
CA TYR A 773 8.93 -23.18 -15.52
C TYR A 773 9.54 -24.55 -15.17
N LEU A 774 10.84 -24.61 -14.88
CA LEU A 774 11.56 -25.85 -14.57
C LEU A 774 11.83 -25.90 -13.07
N LYS A 775 11.45 -27.00 -12.43
CA LYS A 775 11.34 -27.24 -10.96
C LYS A 775 10.03 -26.72 -10.39
N ASP A 776 9.20 -27.67 -9.96
CA ASP A 776 7.95 -27.41 -9.27
C ASP A 776 8.24 -27.09 -7.81
N GLU A 777 8.30 -25.79 -7.52
CA GLU A 777 8.43 -25.30 -6.15
C GLU A 777 7.04 -25.11 -5.50
N ASN A 778 5.94 -25.53 -6.15
CA ASN A 778 4.55 -25.48 -5.65
C ASN A 778 4.03 -24.12 -5.14
N VAL A 779 4.70 -23.01 -5.48
CA VAL A 779 4.33 -21.65 -5.01
C VAL A 779 3.78 -20.76 -6.14
N ASP A 780 4.04 -21.09 -7.41
CA ASP A 780 3.73 -20.20 -8.54
C ASP A 780 2.52 -20.66 -9.34
N HIS A 781 1.75 -19.71 -9.86
CA HIS A 781 0.48 -19.97 -10.54
C HIS A 781 0.70 -20.74 -11.85
N ILE A 782 -0.22 -21.66 -12.18
CA ILE A 782 -0.10 -22.55 -13.34
C ILE A 782 0.07 -21.80 -14.66
N LEU A 783 -0.53 -20.60 -14.77
CA LEU A 783 -0.38 -19.77 -15.97
C LEU A 783 1.03 -19.22 -16.15
N HIS A 784 1.75 -18.92 -15.07
CA HIS A 784 3.15 -18.47 -15.14
C HIS A 784 4.02 -19.61 -15.67
N VAL A 785 3.87 -20.80 -15.08
CA VAL A 785 4.59 -22.00 -15.50
C VAL A 785 4.29 -22.35 -16.96
N ALA A 786 3.01 -22.32 -17.36
CA ALA A 786 2.60 -22.61 -18.72
C ALA A 786 3.18 -21.59 -19.73
N SER A 787 3.09 -20.30 -19.42
CA SER A 787 3.61 -19.21 -20.26
C SER A 787 5.13 -19.30 -20.43
N GLY A 788 5.84 -19.56 -19.32
CA GLY A 788 7.27 -19.81 -19.32
C GLY A 788 7.66 -21.01 -20.17
N ARG A 789 6.95 -22.13 -20.02
CA ARG A 789 7.18 -23.37 -20.76
C ARG A 789 7.04 -23.17 -22.26
N ILE A 790 5.93 -22.60 -22.75
CA ILE A 790 5.75 -22.47 -24.21
C ILE A 790 6.81 -21.56 -24.83
N THR A 791 7.23 -20.54 -24.08
CA THR A 791 8.23 -19.57 -24.51
C THR A 791 9.59 -20.23 -24.60
N GLY A 792 10.02 -20.91 -23.54
CA GLY A 792 11.28 -21.67 -23.52
C GLY A 792 11.31 -22.75 -24.61
N GLU A 793 10.23 -23.51 -24.80
CA GLU A 793 10.13 -24.52 -25.86
C GLU A 793 10.28 -23.92 -27.26
N LEU A 794 9.60 -22.80 -27.55
CA LEU A 794 9.72 -22.10 -28.83
C LEU A 794 11.17 -21.64 -29.06
N LEU A 795 11.76 -20.95 -28.08
CA LEU A 795 13.10 -20.38 -28.21
C LEU A 795 14.19 -21.45 -28.34
N ASN A 796 14.00 -22.62 -27.73
CA ASN A 796 14.96 -23.72 -27.79
C ASN A 796 14.81 -24.58 -29.05
N ALA A 797 13.58 -24.78 -29.54
CA ALA A 797 13.32 -25.64 -30.69
C ALA A 797 13.47 -24.92 -32.04
N ASP A 798 13.15 -23.62 -32.11
CA ASP A 798 13.11 -22.90 -33.38
C ASP A 798 14.52 -22.57 -33.92
N PRO A 799 14.87 -22.97 -35.16
CA PRO A 799 16.18 -22.68 -35.74
C PRO A 799 16.52 -21.20 -35.89
N LEU A 800 15.51 -20.30 -35.93
CA LEU A 800 15.75 -18.86 -35.98
C LEU A 800 16.22 -18.29 -34.64
N PHE A 801 15.82 -18.92 -33.53
CA PHE A 801 15.99 -18.35 -32.19
C PHE A 801 17.08 -19.05 -31.38
N ASN A 802 17.16 -20.37 -31.47
CA ASN A 802 17.95 -21.21 -30.55
C ASN A 802 19.46 -20.93 -30.55
N ARG A 803 19.97 -20.27 -31.59
CA ARG A 803 21.38 -19.86 -31.70
C ARG A 803 21.68 -18.46 -31.17
N CYS A 804 20.72 -17.53 -31.21
CA CYS A 804 21.00 -16.09 -31.06
C CYS A 804 20.18 -15.37 -29.99
N VAL A 805 19.00 -15.85 -29.61
CA VAL A 805 18.15 -15.19 -28.61
C VAL A 805 18.62 -15.59 -27.20
N SER A 806 19.09 -14.61 -26.42
CA SER A 806 19.45 -14.84 -25.02
C SER A 806 18.19 -14.91 -24.16
N GLN A 807 18.16 -15.81 -23.17
CA GLN A 807 16.96 -16.12 -22.39
C GLN A 807 17.19 -15.80 -20.91
N TYR A 808 16.20 -15.17 -20.28
CA TYR A 808 16.21 -14.80 -18.87
C TYR A 808 14.92 -15.32 -18.20
N PRO A 809 14.94 -16.53 -17.64
CA PRO A 809 13.81 -17.03 -16.86
C PRO A 809 13.78 -16.32 -15.49
N TYR A 810 12.65 -15.75 -15.10
CA TYR A 810 12.46 -15.05 -13.82
C TYR A 810 11.53 -15.82 -12.90
N PHE A 811 11.80 -15.75 -11.60
CA PHE A 811 10.87 -16.26 -10.61
C PHE A 811 9.72 -15.28 -10.35
N GLY A 812 8.53 -15.83 -10.15
CA GLY A 812 7.33 -15.15 -9.69
C GLY A 812 7.19 -15.23 -8.17
N TYR A 813 6.06 -15.77 -7.68
CA TYR A 813 5.75 -15.84 -6.25
C TYR A 813 6.72 -16.69 -5.41
N GLN A 814 7.59 -17.50 -6.03
CA GLN A 814 8.55 -18.35 -5.32
C GLN A 814 9.48 -17.54 -4.40
N HIS A 815 9.78 -16.29 -4.76
CA HIS A 815 10.64 -15.39 -3.98
C HIS A 815 9.86 -14.20 -3.40
N TRP A 816 8.55 -14.37 -3.18
CA TRP A 816 7.67 -13.26 -2.78
C TRP A 816 8.07 -12.62 -1.45
N TYR A 817 8.63 -13.42 -0.52
CA TYR A 817 9.07 -12.98 0.80
C TYR A 817 10.58 -12.83 0.96
N ASP A 818 11.34 -13.05 -0.11
CA ASP A 818 12.80 -12.97 -0.05
C ASP A 818 13.25 -11.53 0.23
N THR A 819 14.55 -11.34 0.43
CA THR A 819 15.10 -10.00 0.61
C THR A 819 14.89 -9.13 -0.64
N VAL A 820 14.73 -7.82 -0.46
CA VAL A 820 14.77 -6.87 -1.59
C VAL A 820 16.16 -6.94 -2.23
N ASN A 821 16.23 -7.18 -3.54
CA ASN A 821 17.50 -7.34 -4.28
C ASN A 821 17.72 -6.31 -5.41
N MET A 822 16.71 -5.48 -5.72
CA MET A 822 16.85 -4.38 -6.67
C MET A 822 17.63 -3.21 -6.05
N ASN A 823 18.40 -2.49 -6.88
CA ASN A 823 19.02 -1.25 -6.43
C ASN A 823 17.99 -0.13 -6.26
N ASP A 824 18.37 0.95 -5.57
CA ASP A 824 17.44 2.03 -5.23
C ASP A 824 16.81 2.70 -6.46
N ALA A 825 17.55 2.92 -7.54
CA ALA A 825 17.02 3.59 -8.74
C ALA A 825 15.94 2.75 -9.42
N GLU A 826 16.17 1.45 -9.56
CA GLU A 826 15.20 0.49 -10.11
C GLU A 826 13.99 0.35 -9.18
N ARG A 827 14.22 0.19 -7.88
CA ARG A 827 13.14 0.02 -6.88
C ARG A 827 12.22 1.22 -6.82
N VAL A 828 12.76 2.44 -6.77
CA VAL A 828 11.93 3.65 -6.71
C VAL A 828 11.17 3.84 -8.03
N ALA A 829 11.78 3.54 -9.17
CA ALA A 829 11.08 3.58 -10.46
C ALA A 829 9.98 2.52 -10.56
N GLN A 830 10.18 1.32 -10.02
CA GLN A 830 9.15 0.27 -9.95
C GLN A 830 7.96 0.73 -9.12
N ARG A 831 8.20 1.30 -7.93
CA ARG A 831 7.12 1.85 -7.09
C ARG A 831 6.32 2.91 -7.84
N ALA A 832 6.98 3.83 -8.53
CA ALA A 832 6.31 4.85 -9.34
C ALA A 832 5.44 4.24 -10.46
N ALA A 833 5.96 3.23 -11.16
CA ALA A 833 5.19 2.50 -12.17
C ALA A 833 4.00 1.73 -11.57
N TRP A 834 4.15 1.12 -10.39
CA TRP A 834 3.06 0.41 -9.70
C TRP A 834 1.94 1.35 -9.25
N VAL A 835 2.29 2.56 -8.77
CA VAL A 835 1.31 3.64 -8.57
C VAL A 835 0.62 4.00 -9.87
N GLY A 836 1.38 4.17 -10.96
CA GLY A 836 0.84 4.47 -12.29
C GLY A 836 -0.13 3.40 -12.81
N LEU A 837 0.21 2.12 -12.61
CA LEU A 837 -0.63 0.97 -12.93
C LEU A 837 -1.94 1.00 -12.15
N SER A 838 -1.84 1.14 -10.83
CA SER A 838 -2.99 1.15 -9.94
C SER A 838 -3.94 2.30 -10.26
N MET A 839 -3.40 3.50 -10.53
CA MET A 839 -4.20 4.65 -10.95
C MET A 839 -4.83 4.46 -12.33
N GLY A 840 -4.12 3.80 -13.26
CA GLY A 840 -4.65 3.43 -14.57
C GLY A 840 -5.88 2.53 -14.42
N ILE A 841 -5.78 1.47 -13.62
CA ILE A 841 -6.89 0.56 -13.30
C ILE A 841 -8.07 1.34 -12.72
N LEU A 842 -7.83 2.23 -11.74
CA LEU A 842 -8.88 3.03 -11.10
C LEU A 842 -9.64 3.99 -12.03
N THR A 843 -9.14 4.24 -13.25
CA THR A 843 -9.89 5.00 -14.26
C THR A 843 -10.98 4.18 -14.95
N ALA A 844 -10.90 2.85 -14.88
CA ALA A 844 -11.78 1.92 -15.61
C ALA A 844 -12.44 0.87 -14.71
N HIS A 845 -11.95 0.66 -13.49
CA HIS A 845 -12.44 -0.34 -12.54
C HIS A 845 -12.28 0.15 -11.09
N TYR A 846 -13.09 -0.35 -10.17
CA TYR A 846 -13.10 0.12 -8.77
C TYR A 846 -11.98 -0.51 -7.91
N ARG A 847 -11.42 -1.64 -8.34
CA ARG A 847 -10.39 -2.40 -7.58
C ARG A 847 -9.08 -1.64 -7.50
N ASN A 848 -8.55 -1.50 -6.29
CA ASN A 848 -7.24 -0.92 -6.02
C ASN A 848 -6.23 -2.03 -5.75
N VAL A 849 -5.23 -2.17 -6.63
CA VAL A 849 -4.26 -3.27 -6.58
C VAL A 849 -2.97 -2.93 -5.85
N TRP A 850 -2.82 -1.72 -5.29
CA TRP A 850 -1.58 -1.36 -4.61
C TRP A 850 -1.27 -2.33 -3.47
N SER A 851 -2.20 -2.46 -2.52
CA SER A 851 -1.96 -3.22 -1.29
C SER A 851 -1.84 -4.73 -1.53
N GLU A 852 -2.36 -5.22 -2.65
CA GLU A 852 -2.33 -6.64 -3.01
C GLU A 852 -0.90 -7.10 -3.38
N HIS A 853 -0.13 -6.26 -4.09
CA HIS A 853 1.21 -6.63 -4.60
C HIS A 853 2.34 -5.75 -4.12
N ALA A 854 2.04 -4.61 -3.48
CA ALA A 854 3.06 -3.73 -2.94
C ALA A 854 4.10 -4.46 -2.07
N PRO A 855 3.76 -5.49 -1.26
CA PRO A 855 4.77 -6.25 -0.50
C PRO A 855 5.89 -6.86 -1.35
N HIS A 856 5.64 -7.19 -2.62
CA HIS A 856 6.63 -7.78 -3.53
C HIS A 856 7.66 -6.77 -4.05
N LEU A 857 7.30 -5.49 -4.14
CA LEU A 857 8.12 -4.45 -4.80
C LEU A 857 9.57 -4.42 -4.27
N GLY A 858 10.52 -4.29 -5.18
CA GLY A 858 11.96 -4.33 -4.92
C GLY A 858 12.62 -5.68 -5.18
N ARG A 859 11.89 -6.64 -5.75
CA ARG A 859 12.37 -8.00 -6.02
C ARG A 859 12.36 -8.32 -7.50
N THR A 860 13.48 -8.81 -8.00
CA THR A 860 13.63 -9.33 -9.36
C THR A 860 14.63 -10.48 -9.30
N TYR A 861 14.13 -11.71 -9.21
CA TYR A 861 14.95 -12.92 -9.09
C TYR A 861 15.01 -13.64 -10.43
N VAL A 862 16.23 -13.90 -10.90
CA VAL A 862 16.48 -14.58 -12.18
C VAL A 862 17.02 -15.98 -11.93
N ASP A 863 16.54 -16.94 -12.71
CA ASP A 863 17.07 -18.29 -12.76
C ASP A 863 18.36 -18.34 -13.61
N GLN A 864 18.82 -19.54 -13.95
CA GLN A 864 19.95 -19.72 -14.85
C GLN A 864 19.71 -19.06 -16.22
N VAL A 865 20.43 -17.96 -16.46
CA VAL A 865 20.43 -17.21 -17.73
C VAL A 865 21.08 -18.02 -18.85
N VAL A 866 20.40 -18.10 -20.00
CA VAL A 866 20.97 -18.70 -21.22
C VAL A 866 21.50 -17.59 -22.12
N THR A 867 22.81 -17.36 -22.07
CA THR A 867 23.46 -16.35 -22.91
C THR A 867 23.80 -16.90 -24.29
N LYS A 868 23.43 -16.18 -25.34
CA LYS A 868 23.79 -16.49 -26.74
C LYS A 868 24.69 -15.39 -27.29
N THR A 869 25.79 -15.78 -27.93
CA THR A 869 26.77 -14.84 -28.52
C THR A 869 26.62 -14.66 -30.03
N ALA A 870 25.89 -15.55 -30.70
CA ALA A 870 25.61 -15.39 -32.13
C ALA A 870 24.63 -14.22 -32.36
N LEU A 871 24.84 -13.47 -33.44
CA LEU A 871 23.93 -12.39 -33.84
C LEU A 871 22.65 -12.98 -34.42
N CYS A 872 21.51 -12.37 -34.11
CA CYS A 872 20.26 -12.71 -34.78
C CYS A 872 20.26 -12.18 -36.22
N ALA A 873 19.79 -13.02 -37.14
CA ALA A 873 19.85 -12.80 -38.59
C ALA A 873 18.50 -13.16 -39.25
N PHE A 874 17.40 -12.66 -38.68
CA PHE A 874 16.05 -12.77 -39.24
C PHE A 874 15.43 -11.39 -39.48
#